data_AF-L8M9R4-F1
#
_entry.id   AF-L8M9R4-F1
#
_cell.length_a   1.000
_cell.length_b   1.000
_cell.length_c   1.000
_cell.angle_alpha   90.00
_cell.angle_beta   90.00
_cell.angle_gamma   90.00
#
_symmetry.space_group_name_H-M   'P 1'
#
loop_
_entity.id
_entity.type
_entity.pdbx_description
1 polymer ?
#
loop_
_entity_poly.entity_id
_entity_poly.type
_entity_poly.pdbx_seq_one_letter_code
_entity_poly.pdbx_strand_id
1 'polypeptide(L)'
;MTMTFSQPYNVMPILQDSKQKHQQNDCASAQESLNLQQNAAINSNKNKKSYKRLKNNDLKHFCQERGLNVDWILANCSSVTSKEASELLGYTAKSPGILIQGANGQFQFRPDKPWSNRQGKKAPKYRTAAGDEYDALLPKHPTDNSYWINIEDLKQNCYQIDGNPMLLVTEGGFKAISACSHNIPTLALLGVEMGLTSSKDNPQGKRYLVPELERFAKLGFGFILAFDCDTYSNKSVIRALIKLATQLLKYEVPVYTLPKWDESEGKGIDDYIQKNGIEKFRQELITQSTGFKTWYLEHGQDAFDIKPPKADIIGTKIAEKYRDYWVYCDELKSWLAYGLETKGIWTMVSKEYLAAEVHAILKARNIVGYGANAYIENIIGTLKRELFLRKWEEKNSTDWLPFRNGVLELATNKLHQHSPGFRFTWQLPRDYTVVETGWNNIDTWLNEATQGNEQYKQLLVCFAAAVLRGRNDLQKFLHLIGGGGGGKSTFTTLLTAIIGEENTATLNLPDLEDKHEIARIFGKRLVVLPDQDKAPKKMSNFKRLTGQDRLSGRRLFENGFEFVFQGLVVVTSNFPLFHTNIGSWLTRRVNMIPFEYQCPNEKKRNLMAEFNSELGAFTSYLLNIPISEIENTLKGIGQQSLSGTVWESQIRSDGLAAWVNEWVIQDSNAMVPIGSNGKEWFGDLDYDAGSSTLYGSYSLYCQRSNRSTKALQNFSAELLELVNRTLGWKAAKARVKIAGQTIRAIKGLKLRSYLDDNPTVEEILEGDNLGDNLGDNLGDNLKPLSNKEGDRGDNLFLTNEKNNNNFSTSCDNPSTVTVTSEVKNNNSLNNFFEVGTMVTTQSQQGFEAVTEAVTEAVTEAVTEAVTSKINWQSYPYKNSSDIYTLKNRAYKVKERIFNSVTNNDLIKLYATGEVSEPEIIWIKANLLTESELQQLEQIEATTQSNLFDSENSQEPEFSAIEVGDLVIVKNKQVEAQVISLDNQSGLYQIVYLNSDKTVWEGLANLTKLNKV
;
A
#
# COMPACT_ATOMS: atom_id res chain seq x y z
N MET A 1 9.14 -22.85 60.21
CA MET A 1 10.25 -23.51 60.94
C MET A 1 10.56 -24.84 60.24
N THR A 2 11.85 -25.18 60.14
CA THR A 2 12.45 -26.54 60.09
C THR A 2 11.65 -27.70 59.44
N MET A 3 12.05 -28.26 58.28
CA MET A 3 13.18 -29.19 58.05
C MET A 3 13.04 -30.58 58.74
N THR A 4 13.03 -31.67 57.96
CA THR A 4 14.13 -32.68 57.85
C THR A 4 13.79 -33.82 56.85
N PHE A 5 14.79 -34.66 56.52
CA PHE A 5 14.77 -35.78 55.55
C PHE A 5 14.47 -37.16 56.20
N SER A 6 14.00 -38.14 55.42
CA SER A 6 14.53 -39.53 55.42
C SER A 6 13.93 -40.42 54.30
N GLN A 7 14.70 -41.42 53.83
CA GLN A 7 14.21 -42.63 53.12
C GLN A 7 14.20 -43.82 54.11
N PRO A 8 13.56 -44.97 53.79
CA PRO A 8 14.38 -46.16 53.47
C PRO A 8 13.78 -47.31 52.59
N TYR A 9 14.66 -47.91 51.75
CA TYR A 9 14.90 -49.35 51.52
C TYR A 9 13.96 -50.34 50.78
N ASN A 10 14.64 -51.33 50.15
CA ASN A 10 14.15 -52.53 49.44
C ASN A 10 13.61 -53.65 50.35
N VAL A 11 12.73 -54.52 49.80
CA VAL A 11 12.71 -55.99 50.05
C VAL A 11 12.31 -56.74 48.75
N MET A 12 12.90 -57.92 48.52
CA MET A 12 12.56 -58.93 47.50
C MET A 12 12.19 -60.23 48.23
N PRO A 13 11.31 -61.13 47.70
CA PRO A 13 11.85 -62.39 47.15
C PRO A 13 11.01 -63.18 46.10
N ILE A 14 11.72 -63.82 45.14
CA ILE A 14 11.75 -65.27 44.79
C ILE A 14 10.39 -66.03 44.73
N LEU A 15 10.01 -66.70 43.63
CA LEU A 15 10.35 -68.13 43.39
C LEU A 15 10.53 -68.55 41.89
N GLN A 16 9.76 -69.52 41.36
CA GLN A 16 9.99 -70.26 40.09
C GLN A 16 8.66 -70.75 39.46
N ASP A 17 8.61 -70.90 38.13
CA ASP A 17 8.65 -72.23 37.48
C ASP A 17 8.98 -72.11 35.96
N SER A 18 9.18 -73.25 35.26
CA SER A 18 9.49 -73.49 33.83
C SER A 18 10.92 -73.97 33.46
N LYS A 19 11.74 -74.38 34.43
CA LYS A 19 13.02 -75.08 34.17
C LYS A 19 12.83 -76.55 33.71
N GLN A 20 12.23 -76.79 32.53
CA GLN A 20 12.19 -78.17 31.99
C GLN A 20 12.07 -78.36 30.45
N LYS A 21 12.15 -77.32 29.62
CA LYS A 21 12.07 -77.47 28.13
C LYS A 21 13.28 -77.03 27.31
N HIS A 22 14.34 -76.50 27.94
CA HIS A 22 15.55 -76.04 27.22
C HIS A 22 16.70 -77.06 27.16
N GLN A 23 16.53 -78.29 27.64
CA GLN A 23 17.65 -79.25 27.82
C GLN A 23 17.63 -80.46 26.87
N GLN A 24 16.94 -80.36 25.72
CA GLN A 24 16.92 -81.40 24.67
C GLN A 24 17.27 -80.93 23.24
N ASN A 25 17.29 -79.62 22.94
CA ASN A 25 17.63 -79.13 21.60
C ASN A 25 19.14 -78.89 21.38
N ASP A 26 19.91 -78.68 22.45
CA ASP A 26 21.34 -78.31 22.38
C ASP A 26 22.26 -79.46 21.93
N CYS A 27 21.74 -80.67 21.77
CA CYS A 27 22.51 -81.83 21.31
C CYS A 27 22.42 -82.10 19.79
N ALA A 28 21.46 -81.47 19.08
CA ALA A 28 21.29 -81.64 17.63
C ALA A 28 22.08 -80.60 16.82
N SER A 29 22.11 -79.35 17.28
CA SER A 29 22.80 -78.23 16.62
C SER A 29 24.32 -78.42 16.52
N ALA A 30 24.92 -79.12 17.48
CA ALA A 30 26.37 -79.35 17.54
C ALA A 30 26.94 -80.19 16.38
N GLN A 31 26.13 -81.04 15.73
CA GLN A 31 26.60 -81.92 14.65
C GLN A 31 26.45 -81.32 13.23
N GLU A 32 25.52 -80.39 13.00
CA GLU A 32 25.50 -79.63 11.74
C GLU A 32 26.66 -78.63 11.66
N SER A 33 27.00 -77.97 12.78
CA SER A 33 28.11 -77.01 12.84
C SER A 33 29.48 -77.62 12.48
N LEU A 34 29.70 -78.91 12.76
CA LEU A 34 30.96 -79.59 12.46
C LEU A 34 31.10 -79.90 10.95
N ASN A 35 30.00 -80.28 10.29
CA ASN A 35 29.98 -80.58 8.85
C ASN A 35 30.10 -79.32 7.97
N LEU A 36 29.63 -78.16 8.46
CA LEU A 36 29.81 -76.88 7.76
C LEU A 36 31.27 -76.41 7.76
N GLN A 37 32.04 -76.66 8.83
CA GLN A 37 33.44 -76.26 8.90
C GLN A 37 34.35 -77.08 7.97
N GLN A 38 34.09 -78.39 7.78
CA GLN A 38 34.90 -79.21 6.86
C GLN A 38 34.67 -78.87 5.39
N ASN A 39 33.43 -78.53 4.99
CA ASN A 39 33.13 -78.16 3.59
C ASN A 39 33.70 -76.78 3.20
N ALA A 40 33.91 -75.87 4.16
CA ALA A 40 34.55 -74.58 3.90
C ALA A 40 36.02 -74.71 3.45
N ALA A 41 36.74 -75.75 3.92
CA ALA A 41 38.16 -75.93 3.60
C ALA A 41 38.41 -76.28 2.12
N ILE A 42 37.49 -77.01 1.46
CA ILE A 42 37.72 -77.60 0.14
C ILE A 42 37.47 -76.61 -1.01
N ASN A 43 36.55 -75.65 -0.84
CA ASN A 43 36.26 -74.63 -1.87
C ASN A 43 37.25 -73.43 -1.89
N SER A 44 38.21 -73.40 -0.97
CA SER A 44 39.21 -72.32 -0.84
C SER A 44 40.12 -72.09 -2.06
N ASN A 45 40.17 -73.03 -3.01
CA ASN A 45 41.18 -73.07 -4.08
C ASN A 45 40.68 -72.70 -5.49
N LYS A 46 39.42 -72.27 -5.68
CA LYS A 46 38.88 -71.90 -7.01
C LYS A 46 37.98 -70.66 -7.02
N ASN A 47 38.53 -69.46 -6.76
CA ASN A 47 38.11 -68.19 -7.40
C ASN A 47 38.95 -66.95 -6.99
N LYS A 48 40.25 -66.92 -7.33
CA LYS A 48 41.03 -65.65 -7.26
C LYS A 48 40.71 -64.74 -8.45
N LYS A 49 39.57 -64.02 -8.41
CA LYS A 49 39.32 -62.89 -9.32
C LYS A 49 40.21 -61.70 -8.93
N SER A 50 40.80 -61.06 -9.93
CA SER A 50 41.81 -60.01 -9.75
C SER A 50 41.21 -58.69 -9.25
N TYR A 51 41.64 -58.22 -8.08
CA TYR A 51 41.53 -56.82 -7.71
C TYR A 51 42.47 -56.00 -8.62
N LYS A 52 41.92 -55.07 -9.40
CA LYS A 52 42.72 -54.16 -10.23
C LYS A 52 43.55 -53.23 -9.34
N ARG A 53 44.85 -53.52 -9.26
CA ARG A 53 45.81 -52.77 -8.44
C ARG A 53 45.85 -51.30 -8.86
N LEU A 54 45.94 -50.42 -7.85
CA LEU A 54 46.32 -49.03 -8.02
C LEU A 54 47.66 -48.93 -8.80
N LYS A 55 47.81 -47.98 -9.72
CA LYS A 55 49.08 -47.81 -10.48
C LYS A 55 50.24 -47.57 -9.51
N ASN A 56 51.41 -48.14 -9.77
CA ASN A 56 52.59 -47.96 -8.90
C ASN A 56 52.95 -46.48 -8.68
N ASN A 57 52.74 -45.61 -9.68
CA ASN A 57 52.98 -44.17 -9.55
C ASN A 57 51.94 -43.48 -8.64
N ASP A 58 50.67 -43.86 -8.76
CA ASP A 58 49.58 -43.35 -7.91
C ASP A 58 49.82 -43.79 -6.44
N LEU A 59 50.25 -45.05 -6.23
CA LEU A 59 50.63 -45.58 -4.93
C LEU A 59 51.85 -44.84 -4.34
N LYS A 60 52.88 -44.59 -5.15
CA LYS A 60 54.07 -43.83 -4.74
C LYS A 60 53.69 -42.41 -4.29
N HIS A 61 52.85 -41.71 -5.06
CA HIS A 61 52.36 -40.37 -4.72
C HIS A 61 51.62 -40.37 -3.36
N PHE A 62 50.68 -41.29 -3.13
CA PHE A 62 49.97 -41.31 -1.84
C PHE A 62 50.84 -41.67 -0.64
N CYS A 63 51.74 -42.63 -0.79
CA CYS A 63 52.50 -43.15 0.35
C CYS A 63 53.76 -42.33 0.65
N GLN A 64 54.41 -41.76 -0.37
CA GLN A 64 55.66 -41.00 -0.23
C GLN A 64 55.46 -39.48 -0.24
N GLU A 65 54.51 -38.95 -1.03
CA GLU A 65 54.28 -37.49 -1.14
C GLU A 65 53.13 -37.02 -0.23
N ARG A 66 52.12 -37.88 0.04
CA ARG A 66 51.04 -37.59 1.01
C ARG A 66 51.10 -38.36 2.32
N GLY A 67 52.15 -39.17 2.53
CA GLY A 67 52.39 -39.89 3.80
C GLY A 67 51.30 -40.88 4.23
N LEU A 68 50.40 -41.28 3.34
CA LEU A 68 49.25 -42.15 3.69
C LEU A 68 49.68 -43.62 3.81
N ASN A 69 49.10 -44.33 4.78
CA ASN A 69 49.43 -45.73 5.04
C ASN A 69 49.12 -46.63 3.80
N VAL A 70 50.09 -47.47 3.44
CA VAL A 70 50.07 -48.30 2.21
C VAL A 70 48.89 -49.26 2.20
N ASP A 71 48.65 -49.98 3.29
CA ASP A 71 47.63 -51.04 3.37
C ASP A 71 46.22 -50.43 3.35
N TRP A 72 46.03 -49.31 4.04
CA TRP A 72 44.80 -48.53 3.99
C TRP A 72 44.51 -47.95 2.60
N ILE A 73 45.54 -47.49 1.88
CA ILE A 73 45.39 -47.04 0.48
C ILE A 73 45.05 -48.22 -0.44
N LEU A 74 45.68 -49.38 -0.28
CA LEU A 74 45.38 -50.57 -1.09
C LEU A 74 43.99 -51.16 -0.80
N ALA A 75 43.48 -51.04 0.42
CA ALA A 75 42.12 -51.47 0.79
C ALA A 75 41.03 -50.54 0.21
N ASN A 76 41.29 -49.23 0.13
CA ASN A 76 40.28 -48.21 -0.19
C ASN A 76 40.35 -47.67 -1.63
N CYS A 77 41.51 -47.71 -2.30
CA CYS A 77 41.74 -46.99 -3.55
C CYS A 77 42.08 -47.93 -4.72
N SER A 78 41.40 -47.75 -5.86
CA SER A 78 41.69 -48.46 -7.11
C SER A 78 41.75 -47.51 -8.30
N SER A 79 42.67 -47.78 -9.24
CA SER A 79 42.74 -47.02 -10.50
C SER A 79 41.70 -47.57 -11.48
N VAL A 80 40.82 -46.71 -12.00
CA VAL A 80 39.71 -47.07 -12.90
C VAL A 80 39.82 -46.34 -14.25
N THR A 81 39.40 -47.00 -15.32
CA THR A 81 39.30 -46.38 -16.65
C THR A 81 38.15 -45.37 -16.71
N SER A 82 38.14 -44.49 -17.72
CA SER A 82 37.03 -43.58 -17.97
C SER A 82 35.70 -44.30 -18.24
N LYS A 83 35.72 -45.52 -18.81
CA LYS A 83 34.52 -46.33 -19.01
C LYS A 83 33.95 -46.81 -17.68
N GLU A 84 34.76 -47.46 -16.85
CA GLU A 84 34.37 -47.94 -15.52
C GLU A 84 33.94 -46.78 -14.61
N ALA A 85 34.63 -45.64 -14.67
CA ALA A 85 34.21 -44.43 -13.96
C ALA A 85 32.86 -43.89 -14.46
N SER A 86 32.55 -43.99 -15.76
CA SER A 86 31.24 -43.58 -16.30
C SER A 86 30.12 -44.52 -15.84
N GLU A 87 30.39 -45.83 -15.86
CA GLU A 87 29.47 -46.88 -15.39
C GLU A 87 29.15 -46.75 -13.90
N LEU A 88 30.14 -46.38 -13.07
CA LEU A 88 29.94 -46.11 -11.65
C LEU A 88 29.22 -44.79 -11.37
N LEU A 89 29.53 -43.72 -12.12
CA LEU A 89 28.98 -42.39 -11.86
C LEU A 89 27.54 -42.20 -12.38
N GLY A 90 27.10 -43.00 -13.36
CA GLY A 90 25.86 -42.76 -14.10
C GLY A 90 25.96 -41.60 -15.10
N TYR A 91 27.16 -41.09 -15.37
CA TYR A 91 27.42 -40.06 -16.39
C TYR A 91 28.87 -40.08 -16.88
N THR A 92 29.08 -39.63 -18.11
CA THR A 92 30.36 -39.74 -18.82
C THR A 92 31.53 -39.07 -18.09
N ALA A 93 32.49 -39.89 -17.67
CA ALA A 93 33.77 -39.44 -17.11
C ALA A 93 34.74 -39.01 -18.23
N LYS A 94 35.23 -37.77 -18.18
CA LYS A 94 36.10 -37.20 -19.23
C LYS A 94 37.58 -37.61 -19.13
N SER A 95 37.94 -38.41 -18.13
CA SER A 95 39.27 -38.95 -17.91
C SER A 95 39.20 -40.22 -17.05
N PRO A 96 40.21 -41.12 -17.12
CA PRO A 96 40.42 -42.13 -16.08
C PRO A 96 40.77 -41.46 -14.74
N GLY A 97 40.89 -42.25 -13.68
CA GLY A 97 41.24 -41.71 -12.37
C GLY A 97 41.28 -42.76 -11.28
N ILE A 98 41.06 -42.29 -10.06
CA ILE A 98 41.20 -43.07 -8.83
C ILE A 98 39.85 -43.10 -8.11
N LEU A 99 39.32 -44.30 -7.93
CA LEU A 99 38.12 -44.56 -7.15
C LEU A 99 38.53 -44.78 -5.69
N ILE A 100 37.92 -44.05 -4.77
CA ILE A 100 38.00 -44.28 -3.32
C ILE A 100 36.67 -44.90 -2.91
N GLN A 101 36.65 -46.10 -2.32
CA GLN A 101 35.42 -46.81 -1.95
C GLN A 101 35.46 -47.34 -0.52
N GLY A 102 34.46 -46.96 0.28
CA GLY A 102 34.26 -47.41 1.65
C GLY A 102 33.59 -48.79 1.79
N ALA A 103 33.55 -49.29 3.02
CA ALA A 103 33.01 -50.61 3.38
C ALA A 103 31.50 -50.72 3.09
N ASN A 104 30.75 -49.63 3.24
CA ASN A 104 29.34 -49.52 2.88
C ASN A 104 29.08 -49.35 1.37
N GLY A 105 30.08 -49.60 0.52
CA GLY A 105 30.00 -49.48 -0.94
C GLY A 105 30.04 -48.05 -1.48
N GLN A 106 29.77 -47.04 -0.65
CA GLN A 106 29.85 -45.61 -0.99
C GLN A 106 31.24 -45.25 -1.51
N PHE A 107 31.29 -44.41 -2.56
CA PHE A 107 32.54 -44.03 -3.21
C PHE A 107 32.66 -42.53 -3.54
N GLN A 108 33.90 -42.12 -3.83
CA GLN A 108 34.28 -40.85 -4.44
C GLN A 108 35.23 -41.14 -5.61
N PHE A 109 35.01 -40.54 -6.78
CA PHE A 109 35.94 -40.64 -7.90
C PHE A 109 36.78 -39.35 -8.02
N ARG A 110 38.11 -39.50 -8.03
CA ARG A 110 39.07 -38.44 -8.32
C ARG A 110 39.57 -38.61 -9.77
N PRO A 111 39.12 -37.80 -10.74
CA PRO A 111 39.61 -37.85 -12.11
C PRO A 111 41.06 -37.37 -12.24
N ASP A 112 41.85 -38.02 -13.11
CA ASP A 112 43.21 -37.61 -13.47
C ASP A 112 43.22 -36.21 -14.11
N LYS A 113 42.14 -35.86 -14.84
CA LYS A 113 41.90 -34.51 -15.39
C LYS A 113 40.50 -34.03 -15.01
N PRO A 114 40.34 -33.20 -13.95
CA PRO A 114 39.06 -32.62 -13.57
C PRO A 114 38.43 -31.77 -14.68
N TRP A 115 37.09 -31.79 -14.77
CA TRP A 115 36.33 -30.97 -15.72
C TRP A 115 35.27 -30.11 -15.00
N SER A 116 34.67 -29.15 -15.72
CA SER A 116 33.45 -28.46 -15.30
C SER A 116 32.26 -28.86 -16.19
N ASN A 117 31.06 -28.75 -15.62
CA ASN A 117 29.79 -28.91 -16.34
C ASN A 117 29.13 -27.55 -16.66
N ARG A 118 29.77 -26.42 -16.30
CA ARG A 118 29.33 -25.05 -16.64
C ARG A 118 30.55 -24.18 -17.00
N GLN A 119 30.42 -23.35 -18.04
CA GLN A 119 31.45 -22.37 -18.39
C GLN A 119 31.74 -21.42 -17.21
N GLY A 120 32.97 -20.92 -17.10
CA GLY A 120 33.41 -20.01 -16.05
C GLY A 120 33.60 -20.59 -14.64
N LYS A 121 33.09 -21.80 -14.33
CA LYS A 121 33.28 -22.42 -12.99
C LYS A 121 34.49 -23.35 -12.92
N LYS A 122 35.24 -23.25 -11.82
CA LYS A 122 36.38 -24.14 -11.47
C LYS A 122 35.93 -25.60 -11.44
N ALA A 123 36.70 -26.49 -12.06
CA ALA A 123 36.45 -27.92 -12.09
C ALA A 123 36.48 -28.54 -10.67
N PRO A 124 35.44 -29.26 -10.21
CA PRO A 124 35.47 -29.91 -8.90
C PRO A 124 36.48 -31.06 -8.87
N LYS A 125 37.26 -31.15 -7.77
CA LYS A 125 38.36 -32.12 -7.54
C LYS A 125 37.89 -33.59 -7.48
N TYR A 126 36.63 -33.81 -7.09
CA TYR A 126 36.03 -35.13 -6.94
C TYR A 126 34.68 -35.22 -7.69
N ARG A 127 34.13 -36.43 -7.74
CA ARG A 127 32.86 -36.81 -8.37
C ARG A 127 32.15 -37.87 -7.53
N THR A 128 30.83 -37.84 -7.56
CA THR A 128 29.90 -38.78 -6.92
C THR A 128 28.88 -39.28 -7.95
N ALA A 129 28.14 -40.34 -7.64
CA ALA A 129 27.07 -40.83 -8.48
C ALA A 129 26.00 -39.75 -8.81
N ALA A 130 25.23 -39.98 -9.88
CA ALA A 130 23.99 -39.28 -10.17
C ALA A 130 22.88 -39.61 -9.15
N GLY A 131 21.70 -39.00 -9.32
CA GLY A 131 20.49 -39.36 -8.56
C GLY A 131 20.45 -38.89 -7.10
N ASP A 132 21.40 -38.05 -6.65
CA ASP A 132 21.56 -37.65 -5.25
C ASP A 132 21.72 -38.85 -4.26
N GLU A 133 22.09 -40.03 -4.77
CA GLU A 133 22.30 -41.28 -4.01
C GLU A 133 23.65 -41.28 -3.26
N TYR A 134 23.75 -40.47 -2.19
CA TYR A 134 24.96 -40.38 -1.36
C TYR A 134 24.72 -40.66 0.13
N ASP A 135 25.73 -41.28 0.73
CA ASP A 135 25.90 -41.45 2.17
C ASP A 135 27.30 -40.99 2.61
N ALA A 136 27.61 -41.07 3.90
CA ALA A 136 28.97 -40.97 4.40
C ALA A 136 29.79 -42.19 3.94
N LEU A 137 31.03 -41.96 3.51
CA LEU A 137 31.97 -43.02 3.12
C LEU A 137 32.69 -43.54 4.37
N LEU A 138 32.60 -44.85 4.62
CA LEU A 138 33.25 -45.53 5.75
C LEU A 138 34.55 -46.21 5.30
N PRO A 139 35.76 -45.73 5.65
CA PRO A 139 37.02 -46.33 5.20
C PRO A 139 37.17 -47.82 5.54
N LYS A 140 37.47 -48.67 4.55
CA LYS A 140 37.72 -50.11 4.74
C LYS A 140 39.01 -50.32 5.56
N HIS A 141 38.92 -51.07 6.65
CA HIS A 141 40.10 -51.49 7.41
C HIS A 141 40.86 -52.58 6.62
N PRO A 142 42.21 -52.59 6.57
CA PRO A 142 42.94 -53.51 5.68
C PRO A 142 42.83 -54.99 6.03
N THR A 143 42.59 -55.30 7.31
CA THR A 143 42.59 -56.66 7.86
C THR A 143 41.29 -57.04 8.59
N ASP A 144 40.36 -56.11 8.76
CA ASP A 144 39.14 -56.32 9.54
C ASP A 144 37.90 -55.94 8.74
N ASN A 145 37.20 -56.95 8.22
CA ASN A 145 35.96 -56.75 7.47
C ASN A 145 34.76 -56.36 8.38
N SER A 146 34.92 -56.47 9.70
CA SER A 146 33.92 -56.18 10.74
C SER A 146 34.07 -54.81 11.40
N TYR A 147 35.08 -54.01 11.05
CA TYR A 147 35.44 -52.75 11.73
C TYR A 147 34.27 -51.74 11.91
N TRP A 148 33.38 -51.64 10.92
CA TRP A 148 32.18 -50.77 10.99
C TRP A 148 30.88 -51.53 11.36
N ILE A 149 31.01 -52.79 11.80
CA ILE A 149 29.92 -53.71 12.11
C ILE A 149 29.97 -54.11 13.59
N ASN A 150 31.14 -54.42 14.15
CA ASN A 150 31.28 -54.65 15.59
C ASN A 150 31.24 -53.30 16.34
N ILE A 151 30.07 -52.96 16.86
CA ILE A 151 29.83 -51.69 17.54
C ILE A 151 30.57 -51.60 18.89
N GLU A 152 30.85 -52.72 19.56
CA GLU A 152 31.53 -52.71 20.86
C GLU A 152 33.02 -52.38 20.69
N ASP A 153 33.71 -53.08 19.79
CA ASP A 153 35.11 -52.77 19.44
C ASP A 153 35.24 -51.35 18.87
N LEU A 154 34.30 -50.93 18.02
CA LEU A 154 34.30 -49.58 17.45
C LEU A 154 34.16 -48.50 18.56
N LYS A 155 33.30 -48.74 19.57
CA LYS A 155 33.18 -47.83 20.73
C LYS A 155 34.43 -47.80 21.61
N GLN A 156 35.14 -48.92 21.76
CA GLN A 156 36.42 -48.97 22.49
C GLN A 156 37.55 -48.23 21.74
N ASN A 157 37.55 -48.29 20.40
CA ASN A 157 38.52 -47.61 19.55
C ASN A 157 38.21 -46.11 19.32
N CYS A 158 37.00 -45.65 19.66
CA CYS A 158 36.65 -44.23 19.64
C CYS A 158 37.38 -43.43 20.73
N TYR A 159 37.77 -42.20 20.40
CA TYR A 159 38.18 -41.22 21.41
C TYR A 159 37.00 -40.92 22.35
N GLN A 160 37.24 -40.76 23.65
CA GLN A 160 36.18 -40.59 24.64
C GLN A 160 36.11 -39.14 25.12
N ILE A 161 34.93 -38.51 25.06
CA ILE A 161 34.67 -37.21 25.71
C ILE A 161 33.49 -37.37 26.67
N ASP A 162 33.71 -37.04 27.94
CA ASP A 162 32.71 -37.15 29.02
C ASP A 162 32.03 -38.54 29.10
N GLY A 163 32.79 -39.60 28.76
CA GLY A 163 32.33 -41.00 28.73
C GLY A 163 31.60 -41.41 27.43
N ASN A 164 31.54 -40.54 26.42
CA ASN A 164 30.87 -40.80 25.15
C ASN A 164 31.90 -41.20 24.06
N PRO A 165 31.65 -42.27 23.29
CA PRO A 165 32.51 -42.67 22.18
C PRO A 165 32.30 -41.73 20.99
N MET A 166 33.35 -41.02 20.60
CA MET A 166 33.33 -39.99 19.55
C MET A 166 33.81 -40.53 18.20
N LEU A 167 33.00 -40.32 17.17
CA LEU A 167 33.36 -40.51 15.76
C LEU A 167 33.80 -39.16 15.15
N LEU A 168 34.92 -39.13 14.41
CA LEU A 168 35.27 -37.94 13.62
C LEU A 168 34.48 -37.91 12.31
N VAL A 169 34.12 -36.72 11.84
CA VAL A 169 33.45 -36.50 10.54
C VAL A 169 34.16 -35.40 9.78
N THR A 170 34.64 -35.70 8.58
CA THR A 170 35.48 -34.82 7.75
C THR A 170 35.08 -34.90 6.27
N GLU A 171 35.34 -33.88 5.44
CA GLU A 171 35.08 -33.95 4.00
C GLU A 171 36.24 -34.55 3.17
N GLY A 172 35.92 -35.58 2.40
CA GLY A 172 36.83 -36.24 1.45
C GLY A 172 37.48 -37.52 1.97
N GLY A 173 37.45 -38.58 1.15
CA GLY A 173 37.85 -39.93 1.55
C GLY A 173 39.27 -40.05 2.12
N PHE A 174 40.25 -39.36 1.54
CA PHE A 174 41.64 -39.42 2.00
C PHE A 174 41.85 -38.91 3.44
N LYS A 175 41.03 -37.95 3.90
CA LYS A 175 41.12 -37.41 5.27
C LYS A 175 40.70 -38.46 6.30
N ALA A 176 39.56 -39.10 6.05
CA ALA A 176 39.08 -40.19 6.89
C ALA A 176 40.01 -41.41 6.84
N ILE A 177 40.56 -41.77 5.67
CA ILE A 177 41.56 -42.85 5.54
C ILE A 177 42.82 -42.54 6.37
N SER A 178 43.33 -41.30 6.33
CA SER A 178 44.49 -40.89 7.13
C SER A 178 44.23 -41.07 8.63
N ALA A 179 43.13 -40.50 9.15
CA ALA A 179 42.77 -40.61 10.57
C ALA A 179 42.49 -42.06 11.01
N CYS A 180 41.76 -42.84 10.21
CA CYS A 180 41.50 -44.26 10.51
C CYS A 180 42.80 -45.09 10.55
N SER A 181 43.79 -44.78 9.70
CA SER A 181 45.10 -45.45 9.71
C SER A 181 45.95 -45.18 10.97
N HIS A 182 45.50 -44.27 11.83
CA HIS A 182 46.05 -43.96 13.14
C HIS A 182 45.12 -44.36 14.30
N ASN A 183 44.20 -45.32 14.06
CA ASN A 183 43.18 -45.79 15.00
C ASN A 183 42.30 -44.65 15.52
N ILE A 184 41.84 -43.76 14.62
CA ILE A 184 40.83 -42.74 14.93
C ILE A 184 39.62 -42.96 14.00
N PRO A 185 38.56 -43.66 14.46
CA PRO A 185 37.37 -43.93 13.66
C PRO A 185 36.76 -42.66 13.07
N THR A 186 36.83 -42.54 11.74
CA THR A 186 36.50 -41.31 11.01
C THR A 186 35.65 -41.59 9.77
N LEU A 187 34.59 -40.82 9.58
CA LEU A 187 33.69 -40.90 8.43
C LEU A 187 34.00 -39.77 7.42
N ALA A 188 33.97 -40.09 6.13
CA ALA A 188 34.18 -39.11 5.06
C ALA A 188 32.86 -38.65 4.41
N LEU A 189 32.49 -37.40 4.62
CA LEU A 189 31.45 -36.74 3.81
C LEU A 189 31.96 -36.54 2.38
N LEU A 190 31.06 -36.60 1.40
CA LEU A 190 31.42 -36.39 -0.01
C LEU A 190 31.57 -34.88 -0.37
N GLY A 191 31.13 -34.02 0.55
CA GLY A 191 31.28 -32.56 0.58
C GLY A 191 30.63 -32.01 1.87
N VAL A 192 30.92 -30.76 2.25
CA VAL A 192 30.51 -30.22 3.57
C VAL A 192 29.00 -30.18 3.83
N GLU A 193 28.16 -30.11 2.79
CA GLU A 193 26.69 -30.23 2.92
C GLU A 193 26.15 -31.66 2.72
N MET A 194 27.00 -32.65 2.43
CA MET A 194 26.62 -34.02 2.05
C MET A 194 26.62 -35.00 3.24
N GLY A 195 26.53 -34.48 4.47
CA GLY A 195 26.09 -35.23 5.65
C GLY A 195 24.57 -35.19 5.87
N LEU A 196 23.84 -34.48 5.00
CA LEU A 196 22.38 -34.38 5.01
C LEU A 196 21.80 -34.74 3.64
N THR A 197 20.59 -35.31 3.59
CA THR A 197 19.86 -35.67 2.34
C THR A 197 19.71 -34.49 1.37
N SER A 198 19.41 -34.72 0.08
CA SER A 198 19.33 -33.63 -0.91
C SER A 198 18.27 -32.57 -0.56
N SER A 199 18.43 -31.37 -1.11
CA SER A 199 17.40 -30.33 -1.07
C SER A 199 16.26 -30.57 -2.07
N LYS A 200 16.36 -31.57 -2.94
CA LYS A 200 15.27 -31.98 -3.86
C LYS A 200 14.33 -32.99 -3.21
N ASP A 201 14.89 -33.96 -2.51
CA ASP A 201 14.19 -35.14 -1.96
C ASP A 201 13.41 -34.80 -0.68
N ASN A 202 12.84 -33.59 -0.60
CA ASN A 202 12.25 -33.06 0.61
C ASN A 202 11.20 -31.95 0.34
N PRO A 203 9.95 -32.32 0.00
CA PRO A 203 8.89 -31.34 -0.27
C PRO A 203 8.49 -30.48 0.95
N GLN A 204 8.98 -30.81 2.16
CA GLN A 204 8.72 -30.06 3.41
C GLN A 204 9.90 -29.18 3.86
N GLY A 205 11.01 -29.12 3.12
CA GLY A 205 12.18 -28.27 3.43
C GLY A 205 13.03 -28.71 4.64
N LYS A 206 12.77 -29.89 5.21
CA LYS A 206 13.46 -30.46 6.39
C LYS A 206 14.49 -31.52 5.98
N ARG A 207 15.67 -31.12 5.50
CA ARG A 207 16.78 -32.06 5.21
C ARG A 207 17.09 -32.94 6.45
N TYR A 208 17.29 -34.23 6.26
CA TYR A 208 17.59 -35.21 7.31
C TYR A 208 19.06 -35.65 7.26
N LEU A 209 19.54 -36.44 8.22
CA LEU A 209 20.88 -37.05 8.16
C LEU A 209 20.98 -38.04 6.99
N VAL A 210 22.19 -38.34 6.52
CA VAL A 210 22.43 -39.51 5.66
C VAL A 210 22.43 -40.81 6.47
N PRO A 211 22.05 -41.97 5.90
CA PRO A 211 21.73 -43.18 6.67
C PRO A 211 22.82 -43.70 7.62
N GLU A 212 24.11 -43.69 7.26
CA GLU A 212 25.16 -44.13 8.20
C GLU A 212 25.32 -43.16 9.38
N LEU A 213 25.19 -41.84 9.17
CA LEU A 213 25.22 -40.87 10.28
C LEU A 213 24.01 -41.05 11.21
N GLU A 214 22.83 -41.30 10.66
CA GLU A 214 21.62 -41.61 11.43
C GLU A 214 21.78 -42.91 12.23
N ARG A 215 22.36 -43.95 11.61
CA ARG A 215 22.67 -45.23 12.26
C ARG A 215 23.61 -45.03 13.45
N PHE A 216 24.74 -44.33 13.28
CA PHE A 216 25.68 -44.12 14.38
C PHE A 216 25.13 -43.19 15.47
N ALA A 217 24.32 -42.19 15.13
CA ALA A 217 23.63 -41.35 16.11
C ALA A 217 22.63 -42.18 16.95
N LYS A 218 21.81 -43.02 16.32
CA LYS A 218 20.89 -43.94 17.03
C LYS A 218 21.60 -45.00 17.87
N LEU A 219 22.85 -45.34 17.54
CA LEU A 219 23.70 -46.23 18.35
C LEU A 219 24.40 -45.52 19.51
N GLY A 220 24.15 -44.21 19.72
CA GLY A 220 24.72 -43.45 20.83
C GLY A 220 26.21 -43.15 20.69
N PHE A 221 26.68 -42.88 19.47
CA PHE A 221 28.00 -42.27 19.26
C PHE A 221 27.87 -40.74 19.26
N GLY A 222 28.83 -40.06 19.90
CA GLY A 222 29.03 -38.62 19.72
C GLY A 222 29.82 -38.32 18.45
N PHE A 223 29.83 -37.06 18.02
CA PHE A 223 30.48 -36.64 16.78
C PHE A 223 31.43 -35.45 16.98
N ILE A 224 32.63 -35.54 16.41
CA ILE A 224 33.60 -34.43 16.29
C ILE A 224 33.65 -34.00 14.82
N LEU A 225 33.16 -32.79 14.53
CA LEU A 225 33.18 -32.23 13.18
C LEU A 225 34.58 -31.64 12.89
N ALA A 226 35.28 -32.28 11.96
CA ALA A 226 36.68 -32.11 11.62
C ALA A 226 36.84 -31.66 10.16
N PHE A 227 36.23 -30.52 9.82
CA PHE A 227 36.31 -29.89 8.49
C PHE A 227 37.61 -29.09 8.31
N ASP A 228 37.98 -28.76 7.07
CA ASP A 228 39.15 -27.90 6.74
C ASP A 228 39.22 -26.61 7.60
N CYS A 229 40.45 -26.13 7.85
CA CYS A 229 40.72 -24.94 8.67
C CYS A 229 40.01 -23.65 8.18
N ASP A 230 39.66 -23.59 6.88
CA ASP A 230 38.92 -22.46 6.29
C ASP A 230 37.43 -22.42 6.66
N THR A 231 36.93 -23.41 7.41
CA THR A 231 35.64 -23.41 8.10
C THR A 231 35.39 -22.08 8.83
N TYR A 232 36.39 -21.58 9.56
CA TYR A 232 36.31 -20.34 10.33
C TYR A 232 36.30 -19.05 9.48
N SER A 233 36.61 -19.16 8.19
CA SER A 233 36.69 -18.02 7.25
C SER A 233 35.55 -18.02 6.23
N ASN A 234 34.85 -19.14 6.05
CA ASN A 234 33.91 -19.34 4.96
C ASN A 234 32.46 -19.51 5.49
N LYS A 235 31.65 -18.44 5.43
CA LYS A 235 30.24 -18.46 5.86
C LYS A 235 29.40 -19.59 5.26
N SER A 236 29.74 -20.12 4.07
CA SER A 236 29.03 -21.27 3.48
C SER A 236 29.34 -22.60 4.20
N VAL A 237 30.58 -22.79 4.67
CA VAL A 237 30.98 -23.96 5.46
C VAL A 237 30.41 -23.85 6.87
N ILE A 238 30.44 -22.66 7.49
CA ILE A 238 29.77 -22.39 8.77
C ILE A 238 28.28 -22.74 8.70
N ARG A 239 27.57 -22.27 7.65
CA ARG A 239 26.16 -22.64 7.40
C ARG A 239 25.95 -24.15 7.20
N ALA A 240 26.90 -24.85 6.58
CA ALA A 240 26.83 -26.30 6.38
C ALA A 240 26.99 -27.07 7.70
N LEU A 241 28.02 -26.73 8.47
CA LEU A 241 28.33 -27.31 9.78
C LEU A 241 27.17 -27.12 10.75
N ILE A 242 26.61 -25.90 10.85
CA ILE A 242 25.46 -25.60 11.70
C ILE A 242 24.26 -26.48 11.35
N LYS A 243 23.93 -26.64 10.06
CA LYS A 243 22.83 -27.52 9.63
C LYS A 243 23.06 -28.97 10.06
N LEU A 244 24.28 -29.49 9.90
CA LEU A 244 24.63 -30.86 10.25
C LEU A 244 24.56 -31.09 11.77
N ALA A 245 25.24 -30.26 12.55
CA ALA A 245 25.24 -30.36 14.01
C ALA A 245 23.82 -30.22 14.61
N THR A 246 23.00 -29.32 14.08
CA THR A 246 21.60 -29.15 14.51
C THR A 246 20.72 -30.37 14.21
N GLN A 247 21.09 -31.23 13.27
CA GLN A 247 20.39 -32.49 12.99
C GLN A 247 20.93 -33.64 13.84
N LEU A 248 22.24 -33.71 14.07
CA LEU A 248 22.86 -34.68 14.99
C LEU A 248 22.33 -34.50 16.42
N LEU A 249 22.23 -33.27 16.92
CA LEU A 249 21.75 -32.96 18.28
C LEU A 249 20.28 -33.36 18.54
N LYS A 250 19.49 -33.69 17.51
CA LYS A 250 18.12 -34.23 17.69
C LYS A 250 18.08 -35.67 18.17
N TYR A 251 19.20 -36.37 18.06
CA TYR A 251 19.39 -37.73 18.57
C TYR A 251 19.97 -37.73 20.00
N GLU A 252 20.00 -36.56 20.65
CA GLU A 252 20.52 -36.33 22.01
C GLU A 252 22.01 -36.68 22.22
N VAL A 253 22.70 -37.09 21.15
CA VAL A 253 24.15 -37.34 21.13
C VAL A 253 24.97 -36.04 21.21
N PRO A 254 26.16 -36.08 21.84
CA PRO A 254 27.00 -34.89 21.95
C PRO A 254 27.74 -34.59 20.64
N VAL A 255 27.86 -33.30 20.31
CA VAL A 255 28.50 -32.81 19.07
C VAL A 255 29.53 -31.75 19.42
N TYR A 256 30.75 -31.92 18.93
CA TYR A 256 31.89 -31.02 19.10
C TYR A 256 32.46 -30.63 17.73
N THR A 257 33.32 -29.61 17.74
CA THR A 257 34.05 -29.08 16.57
C THR A 257 35.52 -28.96 16.91
N LEU A 258 36.42 -29.32 15.99
CA LEU A 258 37.85 -29.02 16.16
C LEU A 258 38.07 -27.50 16.31
N PRO A 259 39.05 -27.05 17.12
CA PRO A 259 39.38 -25.64 17.28
C PRO A 259 39.95 -25.05 15.96
N LYS A 260 40.26 -23.76 15.95
CA LYS A 260 40.92 -23.11 14.81
C LYS A 260 42.44 -23.26 14.89
N TRP A 261 43.06 -23.78 13.83
CA TRP A 261 44.52 -23.84 13.65
C TRP A 261 44.96 -23.07 12.39
N ASP A 262 46.28 -22.97 12.14
CA ASP A 262 46.84 -22.25 10.99
C ASP A 262 46.94 -23.16 9.74
N GLU A 263 46.54 -22.64 8.57
CA GLU A 263 46.68 -23.34 7.28
C GLU A 263 48.15 -23.65 6.95
N SER A 264 49.10 -22.91 7.52
CA SER A 264 50.53 -23.22 7.43
C SER A 264 50.90 -24.58 8.03
N GLU A 265 50.19 -25.02 9.08
CA GLU A 265 50.36 -26.33 9.72
C GLU A 265 49.69 -27.47 8.96
N GLY A 266 48.84 -27.17 7.98
CA GLY A 266 48.08 -28.17 7.19
C GLY A 266 46.64 -27.70 6.98
N LYS A 267 46.12 -27.79 5.76
CA LYS A 267 44.78 -27.30 5.45
C LYS A 267 43.68 -28.22 6.01
N GLY A 268 43.80 -29.50 5.67
CA GLY A 268 42.95 -30.57 6.18
C GLY A 268 43.66 -31.43 7.21
N ILE A 269 42.90 -32.27 7.91
CA ILE A 269 43.45 -33.15 8.95
C ILE A 269 44.48 -34.16 8.40
N ASP A 270 44.41 -34.55 7.12
CA ASP A 270 45.45 -35.38 6.48
C ASP A 270 46.76 -34.60 6.29
N ASP A 271 46.69 -33.36 5.76
CA ASP A 271 47.86 -32.50 5.61
C ASP A 271 48.47 -32.12 6.98
N TYR A 272 47.65 -31.91 8.02
CA TYR A 272 48.10 -31.60 9.38
C TYR A 272 48.79 -32.79 10.04
N ILE A 273 48.18 -33.99 10.02
CA ILE A 273 48.77 -35.22 10.57
C ILE A 273 50.08 -35.55 9.85
N GLN A 274 50.16 -35.36 8.52
CA GLN A 274 51.38 -35.58 7.75
C GLN A 274 52.54 -34.65 8.19
N LYS A 275 52.25 -33.37 8.48
CA LYS A 275 53.27 -32.36 8.86
C LYS A 275 53.67 -32.44 10.34
N ASN A 276 52.70 -32.64 11.23
CA ASN A 276 52.84 -32.47 12.68
C ASN A 276 52.93 -33.80 13.46
N GLY A 277 52.55 -34.90 12.84
CA GLY A 277 52.38 -36.19 13.51
C GLY A 277 51.06 -36.31 14.28
N ILE A 278 50.68 -37.55 14.54
CA ILE A 278 49.37 -37.89 15.13
C ILE A 278 49.22 -37.45 16.60
N GLU A 279 50.29 -37.47 17.39
CA GLU A 279 50.19 -37.11 18.81
C GLU A 279 49.95 -35.62 19.02
N LYS A 280 50.54 -34.75 18.18
CA LYS A 280 50.21 -33.32 18.18
C LYS A 280 48.75 -33.10 17.76
N PHE A 281 48.25 -33.81 16.74
CA PHE A 281 46.83 -33.77 16.35
C PHE A 281 45.88 -34.18 17.50
N ARG A 282 46.23 -35.23 18.26
CA ARG A 282 45.47 -35.68 19.45
C ARG A 282 45.48 -34.64 20.57
N GLN A 283 46.64 -34.05 20.88
CA GLN A 283 46.81 -33.11 22.00
C GLN A 283 46.28 -31.70 21.70
N GLU A 284 46.47 -31.19 20.48
CA GLU A 284 46.12 -29.81 20.14
C GLU A 284 44.76 -29.65 19.49
N LEU A 285 44.31 -30.59 18.64
CA LEU A 285 43.03 -30.45 17.94
C LEU A 285 41.92 -31.30 18.58
N ILE A 286 42.13 -32.60 18.83
CA ILE A 286 41.08 -33.44 19.40
C ILE A 286 40.78 -33.06 20.85
N THR A 287 41.80 -32.99 21.71
CA THR A 287 41.63 -32.72 23.15
C THR A 287 41.10 -31.30 23.43
N GLN A 288 41.26 -30.36 22.48
CA GLN A 288 40.74 -28.99 22.57
C GLN A 288 39.45 -28.79 21.73
N SER A 289 38.72 -29.86 21.40
CA SER A 289 37.46 -29.76 20.66
C SER A 289 36.40 -29.01 21.46
N THR A 290 35.87 -27.92 20.91
CA THR A 290 34.80 -27.12 21.54
C THR A 290 33.43 -27.79 21.34
N GLY A 291 32.61 -27.87 22.38
CA GLY A 291 31.23 -28.33 22.26
C GLY A 291 30.38 -27.39 21.39
N PHE A 292 29.59 -27.93 20.47
CA PHE A 292 28.95 -27.14 19.40
C PHE A 292 28.08 -25.98 19.91
N LYS A 293 27.45 -26.11 21.08
CA LYS A 293 26.66 -25.01 21.69
C LYS A 293 27.52 -23.77 21.99
N THR A 294 28.74 -23.95 22.47
CA THR A 294 29.70 -22.87 22.76
C THR A 294 30.24 -22.29 21.45
N TRP A 295 30.71 -23.16 20.54
CA TRP A 295 31.21 -22.78 19.22
C TRP A 295 30.17 -21.98 18.40
N TYR A 296 28.89 -22.34 18.49
CA TYR A 296 27.80 -21.63 17.81
C TYR A 296 27.62 -20.19 18.34
N LEU A 297 27.84 -19.95 19.63
CA LEU A 297 27.77 -18.61 20.21
C LEU A 297 28.97 -17.75 19.78
N GLU A 298 30.16 -18.35 19.69
CA GLU A 298 31.43 -17.68 19.35
C GLU A 298 31.61 -17.43 17.85
N HIS A 299 31.07 -18.30 17.00
CA HIS A 299 31.37 -18.31 15.55
C HIS A 299 30.15 -18.52 14.64
N GLY A 300 29.00 -18.95 15.20
CA GLY A 300 27.82 -19.35 14.42
C GLY A 300 26.80 -18.23 14.14
N GLN A 301 26.76 -17.18 14.96
CA GLN A 301 25.71 -16.14 14.88
C GLN A 301 25.78 -15.33 13.58
N ASP A 302 26.95 -14.77 13.26
CA ASP A 302 27.18 -13.96 12.04
C ASP A 302 27.10 -14.78 10.74
N ALA A 303 26.87 -16.10 10.83
CA ALA A 303 26.68 -16.93 9.66
C ALA A 303 25.42 -16.55 8.87
N PHE A 304 24.36 -16.02 9.50
CA PHE A 304 23.07 -15.76 8.86
C PHE A 304 22.79 -14.27 8.68
N ASP A 305 22.34 -13.89 7.48
CA ASP A 305 22.03 -12.50 7.16
C ASP A 305 20.66 -12.13 7.75
N ILE A 306 20.64 -11.24 8.76
CA ILE A 306 19.39 -10.80 9.41
C ILE A 306 18.55 -10.01 8.41
N LYS A 307 17.52 -10.66 7.87
CA LYS A 307 16.52 -9.99 7.01
C LYS A 307 15.60 -9.12 7.87
N PRO A 308 15.16 -7.96 7.38
CA PRO A 308 14.11 -7.21 8.06
C PRO A 308 12.81 -8.04 8.13
N PRO A 309 11.92 -7.77 9.09
CA PRO A 309 10.56 -8.30 9.07
C PRO A 309 9.84 -7.93 7.75
N LYS A 310 8.78 -8.64 7.39
CA LYS A 310 8.03 -8.30 6.18
C LYS A 310 7.33 -6.93 6.32
N ALA A 311 7.25 -6.19 5.22
CA ALA A 311 6.73 -4.81 5.16
C ALA A 311 5.23 -4.70 5.49
N ASP A 312 4.45 -5.73 5.15
CA ASP A 312 3.03 -5.88 5.52
C ASP A 312 2.86 -5.97 7.05
N ILE A 313 3.59 -6.89 7.70
CA ILE A 313 3.54 -7.10 9.16
C ILE A 313 3.93 -5.82 9.93
N ILE A 314 4.93 -5.08 9.43
CA ILE A 314 5.33 -3.80 10.04
C ILE A 314 4.30 -2.70 9.73
N GLY A 315 3.75 -2.65 8.52
CA GLY A 315 2.70 -1.73 8.12
C GLY A 315 1.45 -1.86 8.98
N THR A 316 0.95 -3.07 9.20
CA THR A 316 -0.19 -3.33 10.10
C THR A 316 0.10 -2.85 11.52
N LYS A 317 1.27 -3.18 12.08
CA LYS A 317 1.72 -2.72 13.42
C LYS A 317 2.09 -1.24 13.54
N ILE A 318 2.03 -0.50 12.43
CA ILE A 318 2.09 0.97 12.43
C ILE A 318 0.67 1.50 12.28
N ALA A 319 -0.16 0.94 11.39
CA ALA A 319 -1.57 1.30 11.25
C ALA A 319 -2.34 1.17 12.57
N GLU A 320 -2.19 0.05 13.30
CA GLU A 320 -2.82 -0.15 14.62
C GLU A 320 -2.47 0.95 15.62
N LYS A 321 -1.20 1.37 15.69
CA LYS A 321 -0.73 2.39 16.64
C LYS A 321 -1.07 3.82 16.20
N TYR A 322 -1.09 4.09 14.89
CA TYR A 322 -1.25 5.44 14.34
C TYR A 322 -2.64 5.67 13.71
N ARG A 323 -3.62 4.79 13.95
CA ARG A 323 -5.00 4.88 13.40
C ARG A 323 -5.71 6.20 13.70
N ASP A 324 -5.51 6.71 14.92
CA ASP A 324 -6.08 7.98 15.38
C ASP A 324 -5.27 9.21 14.95
N TYR A 325 -4.10 8.98 14.33
CA TYR A 325 -3.14 10.02 13.95
C TYR A 325 -2.97 10.18 12.43
N TRP A 326 -3.13 9.13 11.64
CA TRP A 326 -2.93 9.15 10.18
C TRP A 326 -4.11 8.51 9.44
N VAL A 327 -4.58 9.16 8.37
CA VAL A 327 -5.65 8.66 7.49
C VAL A 327 -5.32 8.99 6.04
N TYR A 328 -5.57 8.04 5.12
CA TYR A 328 -5.63 8.32 3.69
C TYR A 328 -7.07 8.57 3.27
N CYS A 329 -7.38 9.78 2.81
CA CYS A 329 -8.71 10.12 2.33
C CYS A 329 -8.78 10.06 0.79
N ASP A 330 -9.63 9.19 0.25
CA ASP A 330 -9.78 9.03 -1.20
C ASP A 330 -10.51 10.20 -1.86
N GLU A 331 -11.48 10.83 -1.21
CA GLU A 331 -12.16 12.04 -1.71
C GLU A 331 -11.20 13.22 -1.89
N LEU A 332 -10.25 13.38 -0.96
CA LEU A 332 -9.19 14.40 -1.03
C LEU A 332 -7.93 13.91 -1.77
N LYS A 333 -7.90 12.63 -2.19
CA LYS A 333 -6.77 11.90 -2.79
C LYS A 333 -5.44 11.95 -2.00
N SER A 334 -5.47 12.36 -0.74
CA SER A 334 -4.30 12.80 0.05
C SER A 334 -4.22 12.12 1.42
N TRP A 335 -3.05 12.20 2.06
CA TRP A 335 -2.85 11.79 3.45
C TRP A 335 -3.15 12.96 4.40
N LEU A 336 -3.68 12.66 5.57
CA LEU A 336 -3.89 13.64 6.64
C LEU A 336 -3.28 13.13 7.96
N ALA A 337 -2.71 14.05 8.72
CA ALA A 337 -2.09 13.83 10.02
C ALA A 337 -2.75 14.68 11.11
N TYR A 338 -3.17 14.05 12.20
CA TYR A 338 -3.85 14.71 13.32
C TYR A 338 -2.86 15.33 14.30
N GLY A 339 -3.07 16.60 14.65
CA GLY A 339 -2.31 17.31 15.68
C GLY A 339 -0.87 17.66 15.30
N LEU A 340 -0.51 17.65 14.01
CA LEU A 340 0.86 17.81 13.53
C LEU A 340 1.42 19.22 13.76
N GLU A 341 0.86 20.22 13.07
CA GLU A 341 1.27 21.63 13.20
C GLU A 341 0.52 22.33 14.33
N THR A 342 -0.73 21.93 14.53
CA THR A 342 -1.67 22.52 15.47
C THR A 342 -2.46 21.41 16.16
N LYS A 343 -2.40 21.38 17.49
CA LYS A 343 -3.15 20.42 18.31
C LYS A 343 -4.66 20.62 18.10
N GLY A 344 -5.35 19.58 17.65
CA GLY A 344 -6.81 19.54 17.52
C GLY A 344 -7.34 19.33 16.11
N ILE A 345 -6.52 19.55 15.08
CA ILE A 345 -6.93 19.53 13.67
C ILE A 345 -6.14 18.50 12.84
N TRP A 346 -6.64 18.21 11.64
CA TRP A 346 -6.01 17.36 10.63
C TRP A 346 -5.31 18.21 9.55
N THR A 347 -3.96 18.18 9.52
CA THR A 347 -3.14 18.77 8.45
C THR A 347 -3.03 17.79 7.28
N MET A 348 -3.14 18.24 6.03
CA MET A 348 -2.83 17.41 4.86
C MET A 348 -1.32 17.31 4.64
N VAL A 349 -0.83 16.10 4.36
CA VAL A 349 0.61 15.80 4.29
C VAL A 349 0.97 15.00 3.04
N SER A 350 2.21 15.12 2.59
CA SER A 350 2.72 14.41 1.41
C SER A 350 3.03 12.94 1.71
N LYS A 351 3.18 12.14 0.65
CA LYS A 351 3.66 10.75 0.76
C LYS A 351 5.09 10.72 1.31
N GLU A 352 5.88 11.74 1.00
CA GLU A 352 7.28 11.91 1.35
C GLU A 352 7.43 12.19 2.85
N TYR A 353 6.52 12.97 3.44
CA TYR A 353 6.42 13.13 4.90
C TYR A 353 6.12 11.78 5.59
N LEU A 354 5.11 11.03 5.11
CA LEU A 354 4.81 9.68 5.62
C LEU A 354 6.01 8.73 5.48
N ALA A 355 6.80 8.85 4.41
CA ALA A 355 8.02 8.06 4.23
C ALA A 355 9.12 8.41 5.25
N ALA A 356 9.29 9.69 5.57
CA ALA A 356 10.24 10.15 6.59
C ALA A 356 9.83 9.67 8.00
N GLU A 357 8.54 9.76 8.35
CA GLU A 357 8.02 9.27 9.62
C GLU A 357 8.13 7.74 9.75
N VAL A 358 7.78 6.98 8.71
CA VAL A 358 7.97 5.53 8.67
C VAL A 358 9.46 5.18 8.83
N HIS A 359 10.37 5.91 8.19
CA HIS A 359 11.81 5.72 8.38
C HIS A 359 12.26 5.99 9.82
N ALA A 360 11.78 7.06 10.45
CA ALA A 360 12.06 7.37 11.85
C ALA A 360 11.54 6.27 12.80
N ILE A 361 10.33 5.74 12.57
CA ILE A 361 9.75 4.64 13.34
C ILE A 361 10.55 3.33 13.16
N LEU A 362 11.00 3.01 11.95
CA LEU A 362 11.87 1.85 11.69
C LEU A 362 13.20 1.97 12.47
N LYS A 363 13.84 3.15 12.39
CA LYS A 363 15.09 3.44 13.10
C LYS A 363 14.92 3.36 14.62
N ALA A 364 13.86 3.93 15.17
CA ALA A 364 13.54 3.87 16.60
C ALA A 364 13.21 2.45 17.10
N ARG A 365 12.82 1.53 16.20
CA ARG A 365 12.60 0.10 16.48
C ARG A 365 13.85 -0.76 16.21
N ASN A 366 15.01 -0.16 15.94
CA ASN A 366 16.25 -0.83 15.52
C ASN A 366 16.10 -1.74 14.27
N ILE A 367 15.10 -1.48 13.41
CA ILE A 367 14.91 -2.23 12.17
C ILE A 367 15.84 -1.64 11.10
N VAL A 368 16.96 -2.31 10.88
CA VAL A 368 18.02 -1.92 9.92
C VAL A 368 18.14 -2.92 8.77
N GLY A 369 19.01 -2.66 7.79
CA GLY A 369 19.37 -3.62 6.73
C GLY A 369 18.32 -3.84 5.63
N TYR A 370 17.18 -3.13 5.65
CA TYR A 370 16.12 -3.29 4.64
C TYR A 370 16.44 -2.67 3.26
N GLY A 371 17.47 -1.83 3.17
CA GLY A 371 17.96 -1.29 1.89
C GLY A 371 17.01 -0.26 1.24
N ALA A 372 16.47 -0.61 0.07
CA ALA A 372 15.87 0.33 -0.87
C ALA A 372 14.50 0.90 -0.44
N ASN A 373 14.17 2.09 -0.98
CA ASN A 373 12.89 2.80 -0.77
C ASN A 373 11.65 1.90 -0.92
N ALA A 374 11.68 0.92 -1.82
CA ALA A 374 10.58 -0.03 -2.05
C ALA A 374 10.09 -0.72 -0.76
N TYR A 375 10.94 -0.92 0.25
CA TYR A 375 10.50 -1.46 1.55
C TYR A 375 9.59 -0.47 2.30
N ILE A 376 9.94 0.81 2.32
CA ILE A 376 9.13 1.89 2.90
C ILE A 376 7.86 2.12 2.08
N GLU A 377 7.94 2.06 0.74
CA GLU A 377 6.76 2.18 -0.12
C GLU A 377 5.75 1.04 0.08
N ASN A 378 6.23 -0.19 0.31
CA ASN A 378 5.37 -1.33 0.66
C ASN A 378 4.72 -1.19 2.06
N ILE A 379 5.41 -0.54 3.02
CA ILE A 379 4.80 -0.14 4.29
C ILE A 379 3.70 0.90 4.04
N ILE A 380 3.98 1.97 3.29
CA ILE A 380 2.97 3.02 2.97
C ILE A 380 1.80 2.44 2.17
N GLY A 381 2.03 1.51 1.25
CA GLY A 381 1.00 0.78 0.52
C GLY A 381 0.16 -0.16 1.40
N THR A 382 0.66 -0.53 2.57
CA THR A 382 -0.10 -1.25 3.60
C THR A 382 -0.87 -0.27 4.48
N LEU A 383 -0.22 0.77 4.99
CA LEU A 383 -0.89 1.88 5.71
C LEU A 383 -2.07 2.44 4.91
N LYS A 384 -1.91 2.63 3.59
CA LYS A 384 -2.96 3.16 2.70
C LYS A 384 -4.21 2.27 2.62
N ARG A 385 -4.09 0.97 2.92
CA ARG A 385 -5.20 0.01 2.95
C ARG A 385 -5.83 -0.04 4.35
N GLU A 386 -5.01 -0.13 5.39
CA GLU A 386 -5.45 -0.20 6.79
C GLU A 386 -6.06 1.10 7.33
N LEU A 387 -5.62 2.25 6.79
CA LEU A 387 -6.01 3.61 7.20
C LEU A 387 -6.84 4.30 6.11
N PHE A 388 -7.56 3.52 5.31
CA PHE A 388 -8.35 4.01 4.19
C PHE A 388 -9.67 4.65 4.63
N LEU A 389 -9.94 5.86 4.14
CA LEU A 389 -11.19 6.58 4.32
C LEU A 389 -11.76 7.01 2.96
N ARG A 390 -13.03 6.71 2.68
CA ARG A 390 -13.66 7.03 1.39
C ARG A 390 -14.06 8.51 1.25
N LYS A 391 -14.47 9.17 2.33
CA LYS A 391 -15.00 10.55 2.35
C LYS A 391 -14.52 11.33 3.56
N TRP A 392 -14.33 12.64 3.41
CA TRP A 392 -13.96 13.51 4.52
C TRP A 392 -15.18 14.06 5.27
N GLU A 393 -15.71 13.24 6.18
CA GLU A 393 -16.87 13.61 7.01
C GLU A 393 -16.44 14.47 8.21
N GLU A 394 -16.10 15.74 7.95
CA GLU A 394 -15.90 16.77 8.97
C GLU A 394 -17.23 17.11 9.66
N LYS A 395 -17.20 17.39 10.97
CA LYS A 395 -18.39 17.84 11.71
C LYS A 395 -18.85 19.23 11.26
N ASN A 396 -20.16 19.42 11.18
CA ASN A 396 -20.77 20.65 10.66
C ASN A 396 -20.43 21.87 11.54
N SER A 397 -19.86 22.91 10.92
CA SER A 397 -19.49 24.17 11.58
C SER A 397 -20.68 24.97 12.14
N THR A 398 -21.90 24.68 11.67
CA THR A 398 -23.13 25.27 12.23
C THR A 398 -23.48 24.71 13.61
N ASP A 399 -22.98 23.50 13.93
CA ASP A 399 -23.28 22.77 15.17
C ASP A 399 -22.06 22.68 16.11
N TRP A 400 -20.83 22.66 15.55
CA TRP A 400 -19.57 22.43 16.26
C TRP A 400 -18.47 23.39 15.79
N LEU A 401 -17.85 24.16 16.70
CA LEU A 401 -16.75 25.08 16.38
C LEU A 401 -15.42 24.67 17.04
N PRO A 402 -14.34 24.44 16.27
CA PRO A 402 -13.01 24.20 16.81
C PRO A 402 -12.33 25.50 17.29
N PHE A 403 -12.00 25.56 18.58
CA PHE A 403 -11.18 26.60 19.23
C PHE A 403 -9.82 26.01 19.64
N ARG A 404 -8.86 26.85 20.03
CA ARG A 404 -7.54 26.38 20.52
C ARG A 404 -7.64 25.45 21.73
N ASN A 405 -8.52 25.73 22.69
CA ASN A 405 -8.71 24.94 23.91
C ASN A 405 -9.65 23.73 23.77
N GLY A 406 -10.40 23.58 22.68
CA GLY A 406 -11.32 22.45 22.47
C GLY A 406 -12.35 22.70 21.37
N VAL A 407 -13.36 21.84 21.27
CA VAL A 407 -14.48 21.98 20.33
C VAL A 407 -15.74 22.41 21.06
N LEU A 408 -16.31 23.56 20.70
CA LEU A 408 -17.56 24.06 21.25
C LEU A 408 -18.76 23.41 20.54
N GLU A 409 -19.68 22.83 21.31
CA GLU A 409 -20.99 22.38 20.84
C GLU A 409 -22.01 23.54 20.94
N LEU A 410 -22.42 24.10 19.81
CA LEU A 410 -23.25 25.31 19.76
C LEU A 410 -24.68 25.11 20.29
N ALA A 411 -25.19 23.87 20.26
CA ALA A 411 -26.51 23.54 20.79
C ALA A 411 -26.56 23.49 22.34
N THR A 412 -25.41 23.36 23.00
CA THR A 412 -25.32 23.17 24.47
C THR A 412 -24.38 24.16 25.17
N ASN A 413 -23.61 24.94 24.40
CA ASN A 413 -22.48 25.75 24.83
C ASN A 413 -21.42 24.99 25.66
N LYS A 414 -21.28 23.68 25.43
CA LYS A 414 -20.26 22.85 26.10
C LYS A 414 -18.98 22.80 25.28
N LEU A 415 -17.85 23.05 25.93
CA LEU A 415 -16.53 22.85 25.36
C LEU A 415 -16.07 21.40 25.59
N HIS A 416 -15.94 20.64 24.50
CA HIS A 416 -15.44 19.27 24.47
C HIS A 416 -13.93 19.24 24.23
N GLN A 417 -13.23 18.21 24.70
CA GLN A 417 -11.81 18.04 24.38
C GLN A 417 -11.63 17.70 22.89
N HIS A 418 -10.52 18.18 22.32
CA HIS A 418 -10.09 17.84 20.96
C HIS A 418 -9.99 16.32 20.74
N SER A 419 -10.60 15.83 19.66
CA SER A 419 -10.60 14.42 19.27
C SER A 419 -10.46 14.27 17.74
N PRO A 420 -9.70 13.27 17.25
CA PRO A 420 -9.57 12.99 15.81
C PRO A 420 -10.93 12.79 15.12
N GLY A 421 -11.92 12.25 15.85
CA GLY A 421 -13.27 11.97 15.35
C GLY A 421 -14.12 13.18 14.96
N PHE A 422 -13.73 14.41 15.34
CA PHE A 422 -14.38 15.63 14.83
C PHE A 422 -13.98 15.96 13.38
N ARG A 423 -12.82 15.47 12.93
CA ARG A 423 -12.29 15.62 11.56
C ARG A 423 -12.09 17.05 11.05
N PHE A 424 -12.01 18.04 11.93
CA PHE A 424 -11.69 19.42 11.54
C PHE A 424 -10.31 19.55 10.89
N THR A 425 -10.25 20.23 9.74
CA THR A 425 -9.01 20.64 9.07
C THR A 425 -8.58 22.07 9.42
N TRP A 426 -9.26 22.72 10.37
CA TRP A 426 -9.16 24.15 10.68
C TRP A 426 -9.53 24.41 12.15
N GLN A 427 -9.08 25.54 12.72
CA GLN A 427 -9.55 26.02 14.03
C GLN A 427 -9.46 27.53 14.19
N LEU A 428 -10.32 28.10 15.03
CA LEU A 428 -10.29 29.52 15.40
C LEU A 428 -9.00 29.85 16.16
N PRO A 429 -8.38 31.03 15.94
CA PRO A 429 -7.08 31.39 16.50
C PRO A 429 -7.14 31.88 17.96
N ARG A 430 -8.15 31.46 18.73
CA ARG A 430 -8.37 31.86 20.12
C ARG A 430 -8.94 30.71 20.94
N ASP A 431 -8.91 30.86 22.26
CA ASP A 431 -9.61 29.99 23.19
C ASP A 431 -11.06 30.42 23.34
N TYR A 432 -11.99 29.46 23.47
CA TYR A 432 -13.35 29.75 23.88
C TYR A 432 -13.36 30.22 25.34
N THR A 433 -13.95 31.39 25.60
CA THR A 433 -14.04 32.01 26.93
C THR A 433 -15.41 32.65 27.14
N VAL A 434 -15.97 32.48 28.33
CA VAL A 434 -17.30 32.99 28.73
C VAL A 434 -17.16 34.35 29.45
N VAL A 435 -16.26 35.21 28.96
CA VAL A 435 -15.83 36.42 29.67
C VAL A 435 -16.70 37.63 29.29
N GLU A 436 -17.19 38.34 30.31
CA GLU A 436 -18.18 39.43 30.23
C GLU A 436 -17.58 40.81 29.92
N THR A 437 -16.42 40.90 29.26
CA THR A 437 -15.88 42.21 28.84
C THR A 437 -16.74 42.83 27.74
N GLY A 438 -16.83 44.16 27.71
CA GLY A 438 -17.48 44.87 26.60
C GLY A 438 -16.68 44.77 25.29
N TRP A 439 -17.35 44.98 24.16
CA TRP A 439 -16.74 45.14 22.84
C TRP A 439 -16.92 46.59 22.34
N ASN A 440 -16.66 47.54 23.25
CA ASN A 440 -17.07 48.93 23.12
C ASN A 440 -16.32 49.69 22.02
N ASN A 441 -15.04 49.38 21.78
CA ASN A 441 -14.27 49.99 20.70
C ASN A 441 -14.73 49.44 19.34
N ILE A 442 -15.06 48.15 19.26
CA ILE A 442 -15.66 47.54 18.05
C ILE A 442 -17.07 48.12 17.78
N ASP A 443 -17.93 48.28 18.79
CA ASP A 443 -19.26 48.90 18.61
C ASP A 443 -19.15 50.37 18.20
N THR A 444 -18.34 51.15 18.91
CA THR A 444 -18.09 52.57 18.59
C THR A 444 -17.58 52.73 17.17
N TRP A 445 -16.63 51.90 16.73
CA TRP A 445 -16.13 51.94 15.36
C TRP A 445 -17.17 51.47 14.33
N LEU A 446 -18.02 50.50 14.65
CA LEU A 446 -19.13 50.11 13.75
C LEU A 446 -20.16 51.24 13.63
N ASN A 447 -20.47 51.97 14.71
CA ASN A 447 -21.30 53.18 14.67
C ASN A 447 -20.65 54.28 13.81
N GLU A 448 -19.35 54.55 13.99
CA GLU A 448 -18.59 55.51 13.16
C GLU A 448 -18.63 55.11 11.66
N ALA A 449 -18.32 53.84 11.35
CA ALA A 449 -18.20 53.34 9.98
C ALA A 449 -19.52 53.29 9.21
N THR A 450 -20.65 53.09 9.90
CA THR A 450 -22.00 53.14 9.30
C THR A 450 -22.68 54.49 9.44
N GLN A 451 -21.99 55.52 9.95
CA GLN A 451 -22.53 56.86 10.20
C GLN A 451 -23.80 56.86 11.08
N GLY A 452 -23.92 55.89 12.00
CA GLY A 452 -25.10 55.70 12.85
C GLY A 452 -26.27 54.95 12.19
N ASN A 453 -26.12 54.43 10.97
CA ASN A 453 -27.15 53.57 10.35
C ASN A 453 -27.18 52.19 11.03
N GLU A 454 -28.13 52.01 11.95
CA GLU A 454 -28.30 50.78 12.73
C GLU A 454 -28.64 49.56 11.85
N GLN A 455 -29.31 49.73 10.70
CA GLN A 455 -29.60 48.61 9.79
C GLN A 455 -28.32 48.07 9.15
N TYR A 456 -27.42 48.96 8.68
CA TYR A 456 -26.12 48.56 8.15
C TYR A 456 -25.24 47.94 9.24
N LYS A 457 -25.26 48.50 10.47
CA LYS A 457 -24.55 47.96 11.62
C LYS A 457 -25.02 46.55 11.97
N GLN A 458 -26.32 46.34 12.10
CA GLN A 458 -26.89 45.02 12.37
C GLN A 458 -26.58 44.03 11.24
N LEU A 459 -26.54 44.48 9.98
CA LEU A 459 -26.14 43.63 8.84
C LEU A 459 -24.67 43.22 8.93
N LEU A 460 -23.75 44.14 9.25
CA LEU A 460 -22.32 43.84 9.49
C LEU A 460 -22.13 42.84 10.64
N VAL A 461 -22.82 43.06 11.76
CA VAL A 461 -22.78 42.19 12.95
C VAL A 461 -23.35 40.80 12.63
N CYS A 462 -24.52 40.71 12.00
CA CYS A 462 -25.10 39.43 11.57
C CYS A 462 -24.22 38.72 10.55
N PHE A 463 -23.55 39.45 9.65
CA PHE A 463 -22.61 38.87 8.69
C PHE A 463 -21.36 38.32 9.39
N ALA A 464 -20.83 39.00 10.39
CA ALA A 464 -19.72 38.50 11.20
C ALA A 464 -20.11 37.21 11.97
N ALA A 465 -21.33 37.14 12.51
CA ALA A 465 -21.86 35.93 13.13
C ALA A 465 -22.04 34.78 12.11
N ALA A 466 -22.50 35.09 10.90
CA ALA A 466 -22.61 34.13 9.80
C ALA A 466 -21.24 33.56 9.39
N VAL A 467 -20.20 34.41 9.28
CA VAL A 467 -18.81 33.99 9.01
C VAL A 467 -18.30 33.07 10.11
N LEU A 468 -18.43 33.49 11.38
CA LEU A 468 -17.97 32.72 12.55
C LEU A 468 -18.62 31.32 12.64
N ARG A 469 -19.91 31.21 12.34
CA ARG A 469 -20.67 29.94 12.37
C ARG A 469 -20.71 29.20 11.02
N GLY A 470 -19.93 29.64 10.02
CA GLY A 470 -19.84 28.98 8.71
C GLY A 470 -21.15 28.90 7.93
N ARG A 471 -22.05 29.87 8.06
CA ARG A 471 -23.43 29.90 7.50
C ARG A 471 -23.47 30.11 5.97
N ASN A 472 -22.82 29.21 5.22
CA ASN A 472 -22.85 29.18 3.76
C ASN A 472 -24.22 28.76 3.20
N ASP A 473 -25.05 28.11 4.03
CA ASP A 473 -26.43 27.70 3.77
C ASP A 473 -27.29 28.88 3.27
N LEU A 474 -27.01 30.09 3.76
CA LEU A 474 -27.68 31.34 3.40
C LEU A 474 -27.49 31.76 1.92
N GLN A 475 -26.45 31.26 1.25
CA GLN A 475 -26.00 31.69 -0.08
C GLN A 475 -25.76 33.21 -0.19
N LYS A 476 -25.33 33.86 0.89
CA LYS A 476 -25.07 35.30 0.94
C LYS A 476 -23.59 35.63 0.77
N PHE A 477 -23.32 36.81 0.22
CA PHE A 477 -22.01 37.47 0.24
C PHE A 477 -22.17 38.96 0.51
N LEU A 478 -21.18 39.55 1.19
CA LEU A 478 -21.16 40.97 1.52
C LEU A 478 -20.40 41.74 0.44
N HIS A 479 -20.90 42.90 0.06
CA HIS A 479 -20.23 43.80 -0.87
C HIS A 479 -20.13 45.21 -0.27
N LEU A 480 -18.92 45.62 0.09
CA LEU A 480 -18.62 46.93 0.66
C LEU A 480 -18.17 47.90 -0.43
N ILE A 481 -18.86 49.04 -0.54
CA ILE A 481 -18.67 50.03 -1.60
C ILE A 481 -18.29 51.36 -0.96
N GLY A 482 -17.29 52.07 -1.48
CA GLY A 482 -16.96 53.42 -0.99
C GLY A 482 -15.49 53.78 -1.24
N GLY A 483 -15.10 55.01 -0.88
CA GLY A 483 -13.76 55.53 -1.17
C GLY A 483 -12.59 54.79 -0.48
N GLY A 484 -11.38 55.16 -0.88
CA GLY A 484 -10.17 54.85 -0.11
C GLY A 484 -10.21 55.52 1.27
N GLY A 485 -9.70 54.84 2.29
CA GLY A 485 -9.81 55.31 3.69
C GLY A 485 -11.18 55.11 4.35
N GLY A 486 -12.19 54.63 3.61
CA GLY A 486 -13.57 54.48 4.09
C GLY A 486 -13.83 53.41 5.17
N GLY A 487 -12.80 52.77 5.74
CA GLY A 487 -12.95 51.70 6.75
C GLY A 487 -13.26 50.29 6.20
N LYS A 488 -13.52 50.12 4.90
CA LYS A 488 -13.82 48.81 4.26
C LYS A 488 -12.81 47.72 4.64
N SER A 489 -11.52 48.04 4.51
CA SER A 489 -10.41 47.13 4.79
C SER A 489 -10.31 46.78 6.28
N THR A 490 -10.69 47.70 7.17
CA THR A 490 -10.77 47.45 8.62
C THR A 490 -11.85 46.42 8.94
N PHE A 491 -13.01 46.45 8.24
CA PHE A 491 -14.02 45.40 8.42
C PHE A 491 -13.54 44.03 7.94
N THR A 492 -12.88 43.95 6.78
CA THR A 492 -12.32 42.67 6.32
C THR A 492 -11.24 42.16 7.26
N THR A 493 -10.36 43.02 7.78
CA THR A 493 -9.36 42.61 8.78
C THR A 493 -10.00 42.21 10.11
N LEU A 494 -11.11 42.82 10.54
CA LEU A 494 -11.87 42.37 11.71
C LEU A 494 -12.44 40.96 11.50
N LEU A 495 -13.05 40.67 10.34
CA LEU A 495 -13.53 39.31 10.02
C LEU A 495 -12.38 38.30 9.96
N THR A 496 -11.28 38.62 9.29
CA THR A 496 -10.06 37.79 9.26
C THR A 496 -9.49 37.60 10.66
N ALA A 497 -9.52 38.61 11.53
CA ALA A 497 -9.05 38.51 12.91
C ALA A 497 -9.98 37.67 13.80
N ILE A 498 -11.28 37.55 13.48
CA ILE A 498 -12.26 36.67 14.15
C ILE A 498 -12.09 35.21 13.71
N ILE A 499 -12.01 34.96 12.40
CA ILE A 499 -11.94 33.59 11.87
C ILE A 499 -10.52 33.02 11.86
N GLY A 500 -9.49 33.86 11.68
CA GLY A 500 -8.07 33.53 11.52
C GLY A 500 -7.57 33.64 10.07
N GLU A 501 -6.33 34.12 9.91
CA GLU A 501 -5.61 34.18 8.61
C GLU A 501 -5.54 32.79 7.95
N GLU A 502 -5.21 31.74 8.73
CA GLU A 502 -5.17 30.36 8.24
C GLU A 502 -6.53 29.86 7.72
N ASN A 503 -7.63 30.47 8.15
CA ASN A 503 -8.99 30.14 7.73
C ASN A 503 -9.51 31.10 6.65
N THR A 504 -8.68 32.05 6.19
CA THR A 504 -9.02 33.06 5.19
C THR A 504 -8.25 32.82 3.89
N ALA A 505 -8.84 33.19 2.75
CA ALA A 505 -8.14 33.34 1.48
C ALA A 505 -8.41 34.71 0.85
N THR A 506 -7.36 35.34 0.35
CA THR A 506 -7.40 36.66 -0.30
C THR A 506 -6.91 36.50 -1.74
N LEU A 507 -7.76 36.87 -2.70
CA LEU A 507 -7.55 36.72 -4.14
C LEU A 507 -8.47 37.70 -4.91
N ASN A 508 -8.36 37.75 -6.23
CA ASN A 508 -9.22 38.59 -7.09
C ASN A 508 -10.34 37.79 -7.77
N LEU A 509 -11.37 38.49 -8.26
CA LEU A 509 -12.46 37.94 -9.04
C LEU A 509 -12.01 37.21 -10.32
N PRO A 510 -10.99 37.67 -11.08
CA PRO A 510 -10.44 36.90 -12.21
C PRO A 510 -9.74 35.60 -11.78
N ASP A 511 -9.08 35.60 -10.62
CA ASP A 511 -8.29 34.47 -10.10
C ASP A 511 -9.17 33.25 -9.81
N LEU A 512 -10.46 33.47 -9.55
CA LEU A 512 -11.48 32.42 -9.43
C LEU A 512 -11.69 31.57 -10.70
N GLU A 513 -11.08 31.90 -11.84
CA GLU A 513 -11.09 31.06 -13.04
C GLU A 513 -9.80 30.21 -13.20
N ASP A 514 -8.78 30.37 -12.34
CA ASP A 514 -7.64 29.45 -12.22
C ASP A 514 -7.91 28.35 -11.17
N LYS A 515 -7.63 27.10 -11.54
CA LYS A 515 -7.77 25.93 -10.67
C LYS A 515 -6.72 25.88 -9.56
N HIS A 516 -5.58 26.55 -9.73
CA HIS A 516 -4.54 26.66 -8.71
C HIS A 516 -4.96 27.63 -7.60
N GLU A 517 -5.55 28.77 -7.97
CA GLU A 517 -6.09 29.76 -7.02
C GLU A 517 -7.34 29.25 -6.31
N ILE A 518 -8.25 28.54 -7.03
CA ILE A 518 -9.36 27.80 -6.39
C ILE A 518 -8.85 26.81 -5.33
N ALA A 519 -7.69 26.19 -5.53
CA ALA A 519 -7.15 25.24 -4.54
C ALA A 519 -6.68 25.91 -3.23
N ARG A 520 -6.44 27.24 -3.22
CA ARG A 520 -6.14 28.03 -2.00
C ARG A 520 -7.38 28.28 -1.13
N ILE A 521 -8.58 28.14 -1.71
CA ILE A 521 -9.88 28.30 -1.03
C ILE A 521 -10.30 27.01 -0.30
N PHE A 522 -9.68 25.86 -0.60
CA PHE A 522 -9.97 24.61 0.07
C PHE A 522 -9.65 24.67 1.58
N GLY A 523 -10.59 24.23 2.43
CA GLY A 523 -10.48 24.29 3.90
C GLY A 523 -10.75 25.67 4.51
N LYS A 524 -10.87 26.72 3.71
CA LYS A 524 -11.09 28.10 4.17
C LYS A 524 -12.56 28.37 4.53
N ARG A 525 -12.76 29.36 5.41
CA ARG A 525 -14.04 29.79 6.00
C ARG A 525 -14.43 31.22 5.61
N LEU A 526 -13.47 32.03 5.17
CA LEU A 526 -13.66 33.37 4.63
C LEU A 526 -12.90 33.52 3.31
N VAL A 527 -13.54 34.10 2.30
CA VAL A 527 -12.87 34.62 1.10
C VAL A 527 -13.02 36.13 1.04
N VAL A 528 -11.90 36.84 0.94
CA VAL A 528 -11.86 38.30 0.77
C VAL A 528 -11.41 38.61 -0.65
N LEU A 529 -12.21 39.39 -1.38
CA LEU A 529 -11.90 39.90 -2.72
C LEU A 529 -11.72 41.42 -2.62
N PRO A 530 -10.50 41.90 -2.28
CA PRO A 530 -10.27 43.30 -1.93
C PRO A 530 -10.19 44.20 -3.17
N ASP A 531 -10.71 45.41 -3.00
CA ASP A 531 -10.57 46.60 -3.86
C ASP A 531 -10.76 46.35 -5.36
N GLN A 532 -11.92 45.74 -5.61
CA GLN A 532 -12.58 45.42 -6.86
C GLN A 532 -12.73 46.59 -7.85
N ASP A 533 -11.95 46.62 -8.95
CA ASP A 533 -12.19 47.57 -10.06
C ASP A 533 -13.43 47.24 -10.89
N LYS A 534 -13.62 45.97 -11.27
CA LYS A 534 -14.68 45.53 -12.20
C LYS A 534 -15.06 44.07 -12.02
N ALA A 535 -16.34 43.76 -12.20
CA ALA A 535 -16.81 42.38 -12.31
C ALA A 535 -16.29 41.72 -13.61
N PRO A 536 -15.67 40.53 -13.57
CA PRO A 536 -15.29 39.81 -14.79
C PRO A 536 -16.52 39.32 -15.57
N LYS A 537 -16.39 39.27 -16.91
CA LYS A 537 -17.46 38.78 -17.81
C LYS A 537 -17.91 37.34 -17.53
N LYS A 538 -17.02 36.53 -16.96
CA LYS A 538 -17.28 35.15 -16.55
C LYS A 538 -17.33 35.11 -15.02
N MET A 539 -18.50 34.78 -14.48
CA MET A 539 -18.78 34.77 -13.03
C MET A 539 -19.18 33.36 -12.54
N SER A 540 -18.88 32.33 -13.33
CA SER A 540 -19.32 30.95 -13.08
C SER A 540 -18.80 30.40 -11.75
N ASN A 541 -17.51 30.56 -11.47
CA ASN A 541 -16.91 29.99 -10.27
C ASN A 541 -17.25 30.82 -9.03
N PHE A 542 -17.40 32.15 -9.14
CA PHE A 542 -17.94 32.99 -8.05
C PHE A 542 -19.41 32.64 -7.73
N LYS A 543 -20.24 32.34 -8.74
CA LYS A 543 -21.61 31.84 -8.52
C LYS A 543 -21.62 30.46 -7.84
N ARG A 544 -20.64 29.59 -8.13
CA ARG A 544 -20.49 28.29 -7.46
C ARG A 544 -20.05 28.46 -6.00
N LEU A 545 -19.00 29.27 -5.78
CA LEU A 545 -18.45 29.67 -4.48
C LEU A 545 -19.54 30.22 -3.54
N THR A 546 -20.34 31.19 -4.01
CA THR A 546 -21.45 31.80 -3.24
C THR A 546 -22.73 30.94 -3.21
N GLY A 547 -22.72 29.76 -3.84
CA GLY A 547 -23.91 28.98 -4.14
C GLY A 547 -23.98 27.57 -3.54
N GLN A 548 -22.96 27.15 -2.79
CA GLN A 548 -22.78 25.77 -2.32
C GLN A 548 -22.62 24.73 -3.46
N ASP A 549 -22.38 25.18 -4.70
CA ASP A 549 -22.01 24.26 -5.78
C ASP A 549 -20.56 23.77 -5.59
N ARG A 550 -20.24 22.60 -6.13
CA ARG A 550 -18.86 22.11 -6.15
C ARG A 550 -17.95 23.05 -6.94
N LEU A 551 -16.77 23.37 -6.42
CA LEU A 551 -15.63 23.94 -7.13
C LEU A 551 -14.63 22.82 -7.49
N SER A 552 -13.80 23.06 -8.51
CA SER A 552 -12.74 22.13 -8.94
C SER A 552 -11.39 22.82 -8.85
N GLY A 553 -10.54 22.35 -7.95
CA GLY A 553 -9.18 22.86 -7.71
C GLY A 553 -8.10 21.87 -8.16
N ARG A 554 -6.87 22.35 -8.28
CA ARG A 554 -5.69 21.52 -8.52
C ARG A 554 -4.46 22.11 -7.83
N ARG A 555 -3.81 21.35 -6.96
CA ARG A 555 -2.48 21.72 -6.42
C ARG A 555 -1.38 21.43 -7.45
N LEU A 556 -0.27 22.15 -7.34
CA LEU A 556 0.86 21.98 -8.24
C LEU A 556 1.42 20.55 -8.13
N PHE A 557 1.68 19.90 -9.26
CA PHE A 557 2.10 18.50 -9.38
C PHE A 557 1.14 17.42 -8.84
N GLU A 558 0.00 17.80 -8.25
CA GLU A 558 -1.01 16.86 -7.76
C GLU A 558 -2.17 16.62 -8.76
N ASN A 559 -3.07 15.70 -8.38
CA ASN A 559 -4.35 15.47 -9.05
C ASN A 559 -5.32 16.64 -8.82
N GLY A 560 -6.30 16.78 -9.72
CA GLY A 560 -7.45 17.66 -9.48
C GLY A 560 -8.41 17.05 -8.46
N PHE A 561 -9.06 17.90 -7.66
CA PHE A 561 -10.07 17.51 -6.67
C PHE A 561 -11.30 18.43 -6.76
N GLU A 562 -12.41 18.00 -6.15
CA GLU A 562 -13.62 18.81 -6.01
C GLU A 562 -13.99 19.02 -4.54
N PHE A 563 -14.56 20.17 -4.22
CA PHE A 563 -15.05 20.50 -2.88
C PHE A 563 -16.21 21.50 -2.94
N VAL A 564 -17.01 21.59 -1.88
CA VAL A 564 -17.98 22.69 -1.70
C VAL A 564 -17.36 23.68 -0.71
N PHE A 565 -17.43 24.98 -1.00
CA PHE A 565 -16.94 26.01 -0.09
C PHE A 565 -17.87 26.13 1.14
N GLN A 566 -17.29 26.03 2.34
CA GLN A 566 -18.01 26.01 3.61
C GLN A 566 -17.80 27.31 4.41
N GLY A 567 -17.89 28.44 3.71
CA GLY A 567 -17.65 29.78 4.26
C GLY A 567 -18.48 30.84 3.56
N LEU A 568 -18.21 32.11 3.87
CA LEU A 568 -18.81 33.25 3.16
C LEU A 568 -17.74 34.09 2.44
N VAL A 569 -18.22 34.95 1.54
CA VAL A 569 -17.39 35.81 0.69
C VAL A 569 -17.66 37.27 1.01
N VAL A 570 -16.60 38.08 1.06
CA VAL A 570 -16.67 39.54 1.13
C VAL A 570 -15.96 40.12 -0.08
N VAL A 571 -16.55 41.12 -0.72
CA VAL A 571 -15.94 41.91 -1.78
C VAL A 571 -15.86 43.36 -1.31
N THR A 572 -14.73 44.03 -1.52
CA THR A 572 -14.65 45.49 -1.37
C THR A 572 -14.42 46.13 -2.74
N SER A 573 -14.92 47.34 -2.96
CA SER A 573 -14.66 48.11 -4.18
C SER A 573 -14.83 49.61 -3.97
N ASN A 574 -14.35 50.41 -4.90
CA ASN A 574 -14.61 51.85 -4.93
C ASN A 574 -15.99 52.20 -5.52
N PHE A 575 -16.51 51.35 -6.41
CA PHE A 575 -17.80 51.54 -7.09
C PHE A 575 -18.67 50.27 -7.07
N PRO A 576 -20.01 50.38 -7.24
CA PRO A 576 -20.91 49.23 -7.30
C PRO A 576 -20.62 48.25 -8.46
N LEU A 577 -20.00 47.11 -8.18
CA LEU A 577 -19.67 46.08 -9.18
C LEU A 577 -20.85 45.21 -9.63
N PHE A 578 -21.74 44.88 -8.70
CA PHE A 578 -22.67 43.76 -8.83
C PHE A 578 -24.08 44.21 -9.24
N HIS A 579 -24.21 44.67 -10.48
CA HIS A 579 -25.46 45.14 -11.07
C HIS A 579 -26.37 44.03 -11.61
N THR A 580 -27.68 44.31 -11.67
CA THR A 580 -28.75 43.38 -12.08
C THR A 580 -28.54 42.72 -13.45
N ASN A 581 -27.87 43.39 -14.39
CA ASN A 581 -27.52 42.84 -15.70
C ASN A 581 -26.57 41.61 -15.66
N ILE A 582 -25.97 41.28 -14.50
CA ILE A 582 -25.21 40.03 -14.27
C ILE A 582 -26.16 38.83 -13.93
N GLY A 583 -27.45 39.10 -13.70
CA GLY A 583 -28.54 38.12 -13.64
C GLY A 583 -29.26 38.01 -12.28
N SER A 584 -30.54 37.64 -12.31
CA SER A 584 -31.47 37.59 -11.15
C SER A 584 -31.16 36.54 -10.06
N TRP A 585 -30.01 35.88 -10.14
CA TRP A 585 -29.41 35.15 -9.01
C TRP A 585 -28.75 36.10 -8.01
N LEU A 586 -28.21 37.22 -8.49
CA LEU A 586 -27.39 38.17 -7.75
C LEU A 586 -28.21 38.91 -6.68
N THR A 587 -29.41 39.37 -7.04
CA THR A 587 -30.36 40.11 -6.17
C THR A 587 -30.88 39.30 -4.97
N ARG A 588 -30.53 38.01 -4.87
CA ARG A 588 -30.86 37.14 -3.74
C ARG A 588 -29.63 36.85 -2.87
N ARG A 589 -28.42 37.06 -3.41
CA ARG A 589 -27.15 36.67 -2.80
C ARG A 589 -26.30 37.84 -2.31
N VAL A 590 -26.33 38.98 -2.99
CA VAL A 590 -25.58 40.16 -2.55
C VAL A 590 -26.30 40.86 -1.39
N ASN A 591 -25.53 41.22 -0.36
CA ASN A 591 -25.89 42.25 0.61
C ASN A 591 -24.89 43.40 0.39
N MET A 592 -25.36 44.56 -0.06
CA MET A 592 -24.52 45.74 -0.31
C MET A 592 -24.55 46.69 0.89
N ILE A 593 -23.40 47.29 1.23
CA ILE A 593 -23.34 48.39 2.22
C ILE A 593 -22.40 49.50 1.69
N PRO A 594 -22.85 50.77 1.66
CA PRO A 594 -21.98 51.91 1.46
C PRO A 594 -21.13 52.20 2.72
N PHE A 595 -19.84 52.42 2.52
CA PHE A 595 -18.84 52.80 3.53
C PHE A 595 -18.30 54.19 3.15
N GLU A 596 -19.09 55.21 3.47
CA GLU A 596 -18.83 56.62 3.13
C GLU A 596 -18.08 57.38 4.22
N TYR A 597 -17.92 56.79 5.42
CA TYR A 597 -17.17 57.35 6.53
C TYR A 597 -15.68 57.52 6.18
N GLN A 598 -15.26 58.76 5.89
CA GLN A 598 -13.85 59.11 5.75
C GLN A 598 -13.24 59.38 7.13
N CYS A 599 -12.35 58.49 7.60
CA CYS A 599 -11.63 58.70 8.86
C CYS A 599 -10.78 60.00 8.80
N PRO A 600 -10.98 60.97 9.70
CA PRO A 600 -10.18 62.19 9.74
C PRO A 600 -8.68 61.89 9.90
N ASN A 601 -7.81 62.59 9.17
CA ASN A 601 -6.36 62.33 9.16
C ASN A 601 -5.70 62.42 10.55
N GLU A 602 -6.27 63.23 11.45
CA GLU A 602 -5.82 63.44 12.83
C GLU A 602 -6.19 62.27 13.77
N LYS A 603 -7.11 61.39 13.36
CA LYS A 603 -7.63 60.27 14.16
C LYS A 603 -7.12 58.89 13.71
N LYS A 604 -5.89 58.80 13.18
CA LYS A 604 -5.25 57.54 12.75
C LYS A 604 -4.90 56.62 13.95
N ARG A 605 -5.94 56.00 14.51
CA ARG A 605 -5.91 54.94 15.53
C ARG A 605 -5.39 53.62 14.97
N ASN A 606 -4.76 52.80 15.81
CA ASN A 606 -4.44 51.41 15.47
C ASN A 606 -5.62 50.51 15.89
N LEU A 607 -6.71 50.62 15.14
CA LEU A 607 -7.99 49.95 15.45
C LEU A 607 -7.83 48.44 15.68
N MET A 608 -6.92 47.76 14.95
CA MET A 608 -6.70 46.32 15.17
C MET A 608 -6.02 46.02 16.52
N ALA A 609 -5.13 46.90 17.01
CA ALA A 609 -4.56 46.75 18.35
C ALA A 609 -5.60 46.99 19.46
N GLU A 610 -6.52 47.94 19.25
CA GLU A 610 -7.67 48.18 20.13
C GLU A 610 -8.61 46.96 20.14
N PHE A 611 -9.07 46.51 18.97
CA PHE A 611 -9.99 45.37 18.80
C PHE A 611 -9.44 44.07 19.36
N ASN A 612 -8.14 43.81 19.25
CA ASN A 612 -7.51 42.56 19.72
C ASN A 612 -7.83 42.22 21.19
N SER A 613 -8.04 43.23 22.03
CA SER A 613 -8.45 43.04 23.43
C SER A 613 -9.93 42.62 23.59
N GLU A 614 -10.78 43.02 22.65
CA GLU A 614 -12.24 42.82 22.66
C GLU A 614 -12.70 41.62 21.82
N LEU A 615 -11.85 41.08 20.93
CA LEU A 615 -12.20 39.96 20.03
C LEU A 615 -12.80 38.74 20.74
N GLY A 616 -12.40 38.47 22.00
CA GLY A 616 -12.97 37.38 22.80
C GLY A 616 -14.45 37.62 23.11
N ALA A 617 -14.76 38.79 23.68
CA ALA A 617 -16.13 39.22 23.96
C ALA A 617 -16.98 39.34 22.69
N PHE A 618 -16.43 39.94 21.63
CA PHE A 618 -17.15 40.06 20.37
C PHE A 618 -17.43 38.67 19.75
N THR A 619 -16.48 37.73 19.81
CA THR A 619 -16.74 36.33 19.40
C THR A 619 -17.90 35.73 20.21
N SER A 620 -17.89 35.85 21.54
CA SER A 620 -18.95 35.29 22.39
C SER A 620 -20.31 35.97 22.17
N TYR A 621 -20.34 37.28 21.90
CA TYR A 621 -21.55 37.99 21.46
C TYR A 621 -22.08 37.45 20.12
N LEU A 622 -21.20 37.32 19.11
CA LEU A 622 -21.53 36.76 17.79
C LEU A 622 -21.97 35.29 17.83
N LEU A 623 -21.72 34.55 18.91
CA LEU A 623 -22.26 33.19 19.14
C LEU A 623 -23.65 33.19 19.80
N ASN A 624 -23.99 34.22 20.58
CA ASN A 624 -25.26 34.31 21.29
C ASN A 624 -26.42 34.89 20.45
N ILE A 625 -26.13 35.57 19.32
CA ILE A 625 -27.17 36.10 18.41
C ILE A 625 -28.10 34.95 17.93
N PRO A 626 -29.44 35.10 17.95
CA PRO A 626 -30.36 34.10 17.43
C PRO A 626 -30.14 33.75 15.95
N ILE A 627 -30.22 32.47 15.61
CA ILE A 627 -30.13 31.98 14.22
C ILE A 627 -31.18 32.65 13.31
N SER A 628 -32.39 32.89 13.83
CA SER A 628 -33.48 33.59 13.14
C SER A 628 -33.18 35.06 12.87
N GLU A 629 -32.42 35.75 13.73
CA GLU A 629 -32.03 37.14 13.51
C GLU A 629 -31.01 37.24 12.37
N ILE A 630 -29.96 36.42 12.43
CA ILE A 630 -28.95 36.30 11.35
C ILE A 630 -29.65 36.00 10.02
N GLU A 631 -30.63 35.11 10.00
CA GLU A 631 -31.40 34.79 8.80
C GLU A 631 -32.29 35.93 8.31
N ASN A 632 -33.06 36.57 9.19
CA ASN A 632 -33.97 37.65 8.78
C ASN A 632 -33.18 38.84 8.24
N THR A 633 -32.17 39.30 8.97
CA THR A 633 -31.30 40.43 8.61
C THR A 633 -30.53 40.15 7.32
N LEU A 634 -29.92 38.97 7.17
CA LEU A 634 -29.12 38.69 5.97
C LEU A 634 -29.96 38.29 4.76
N LYS A 635 -31.14 37.67 4.91
CA LYS A 635 -32.02 37.31 3.79
C LYS A 635 -32.92 38.47 3.34
N GLY A 636 -33.13 39.49 4.17
CA GLY A 636 -34.09 40.58 3.90
C GLY A 636 -35.55 40.14 4.17
N ILE A 637 -35.77 39.31 5.20
CA ILE A 637 -37.10 38.84 5.59
C ILE A 637 -37.65 39.80 6.65
N GLY A 638 -38.10 40.95 6.18
CA GLY A 638 -38.50 42.13 6.93
C GLY A 638 -38.49 43.33 5.98
N GLN A 639 -39.10 44.46 6.38
CA GLN A 639 -39.14 45.65 5.52
C GLN A 639 -37.75 46.27 5.36
N GLN A 640 -37.06 45.96 4.26
CA GLN A 640 -35.98 46.77 3.73
C GLN A 640 -36.53 47.61 2.58
N SER A 641 -36.38 48.94 2.69
CA SER A 641 -36.44 49.81 1.52
C SER A 641 -35.26 49.48 0.60
N LEU A 642 -35.40 49.81 -0.68
CA LEU A 642 -34.27 49.80 -1.60
C LEU A 642 -33.29 50.89 -1.16
N SER A 643 -32.04 50.56 -0.84
CA SER A 643 -31.03 51.57 -0.52
C SER A 643 -30.74 52.45 -1.75
N GLY A 644 -30.66 53.78 -1.58
CA GLY A 644 -30.36 54.75 -2.65
C GLY A 644 -29.14 54.32 -3.49
N THR A 645 -28.01 54.02 -2.85
CA THR A 645 -26.78 53.53 -3.51
C THR A 645 -26.96 52.27 -4.36
N VAL A 646 -27.90 51.40 -4.01
CA VAL A 646 -28.23 50.17 -4.76
C VAL A 646 -29.13 50.49 -5.96
N TRP A 647 -29.89 51.58 -5.90
CA TRP A 647 -30.68 52.10 -7.02
C TRP A 647 -29.83 52.93 -7.98
N GLU A 648 -29.03 53.89 -7.48
CA GLU A 648 -27.99 54.61 -8.25
C GLU A 648 -27.11 53.64 -9.05
N SER A 649 -26.69 52.53 -8.41
CA SER A 649 -25.91 51.46 -9.05
C SER A 649 -26.62 50.88 -10.26
N GLN A 650 -27.94 50.66 -10.16
CA GLN A 650 -28.76 50.13 -11.25
C GLN A 650 -28.99 51.18 -12.33
N ILE A 651 -29.27 52.43 -11.98
CA ILE A 651 -29.35 53.56 -12.94
C ILE A 651 -28.04 53.70 -13.73
N ARG A 652 -26.88 53.64 -13.07
CA ARG A 652 -25.58 53.76 -13.72
C ARG A 652 -25.22 52.59 -14.63
N SER A 653 -25.86 51.42 -14.50
CA SER A 653 -25.47 50.16 -15.17
C SER A 653 -26.54 49.48 -16.03
N ASP A 654 -27.82 49.82 -15.88
CA ASP A 654 -28.91 49.34 -16.71
C ASP A 654 -29.70 50.51 -17.30
N GLY A 655 -29.79 50.57 -18.63
CA GLY A 655 -30.65 51.54 -19.32
C GLY A 655 -32.13 51.38 -18.98
N LEU A 656 -32.55 50.17 -18.55
CA LEU A 656 -33.93 49.94 -18.11
C LEU A 656 -34.23 50.59 -16.75
N ALA A 657 -33.30 50.51 -15.79
CA ALA A 657 -33.46 51.15 -14.49
C ALA A 657 -33.37 52.67 -14.59
N ALA A 658 -32.43 53.20 -15.38
CA ALA A 658 -32.34 54.62 -15.67
C ALA A 658 -33.62 55.17 -16.31
N TRP A 659 -34.15 54.50 -17.35
CA TRP A 659 -35.43 54.88 -17.94
C TRP A 659 -36.61 54.80 -16.97
N VAL A 660 -36.63 53.81 -16.06
CA VAL A 660 -37.67 53.71 -15.02
C VAL A 660 -37.58 54.85 -14.01
N ASN A 661 -36.38 55.28 -13.59
CA ASN A 661 -36.21 56.41 -12.67
C ASN A 661 -36.74 57.72 -13.28
N GLU A 662 -36.31 57.98 -14.52
CA GLU A 662 -36.57 59.26 -15.20
C GLU A 662 -37.99 59.34 -15.75
N TRP A 663 -38.45 58.32 -16.48
CA TRP A 663 -39.60 58.43 -17.41
C TRP A 663 -40.80 57.56 -17.01
N VAL A 664 -40.75 56.82 -15.90
CA VAL A 664 -41.87 55.95 -15.45
C VAL A 664 -42.26 56.30 -14.02
N ILE A 665 -43.57 56.47 -13.80
CA ILE A 665 -44.16 56.75 -12.49
C ILE A 665 -45.19 55.68 -12.13
N GLN A 666 -45.28 55.35 -10.83
CA GLN A 666 -46.22 54.35 -10.33
C GLN A 666 -47.64 54.94 -10.24
N ASP A 667 -48.56 54.46 -11.07
CA ASP A 667 -49.99 54.78 -10.96
C ASP A 667 -50.80 53.48 -11.04
N SER A 668 -51.48 53.16 -9.92
CA SER A 668 -52.29 51.94 -9.76
C SER A 668 -53.51 51.85 -10.69
N ASN A 669 -53.96 52.96 -11.27
CA ASN A 669 -55.08 53.06 -12.19
C ASN A 669 -54.63 53.14 -13.65
N ALA A 670 -53.48 53.77 -13.93
CA ALA A 670 -52.92 53.86 -15.27
C ALA A 670 -52.55 52.50 -15.89
N MET A 671 -52.52 52.51 -17.22
CA MET A 671 -52.23 51.33 -18.03
C MET A 671 -51.68 51.74 -19.40
N VAL A 672 -50.39 51.48 -19.63
CA VAL A 672 -49.68 51.88 -20.88
C VAL A 672 -49.47 50.65 -21.78
N PRO A 673 -49.67 50.76 -23.11
CA PRO A 673 -49.31 49.70 -24.05
C PRO A 673 -47.83 49.31 -23.95
N ILE A 674 -47.52 48.01 -24.04
CA ILE A 674 -46.12 47.53 -24.03
C ILE A 674 -45.40 47.97 -25.31
N GLY A 675 -46.09 47.96 -26.44
CA GLY A 675 -45.51 48.26 -27.75
C GLY A 675 -44.61 47.15 -28.31
N SER A 676 -44.08 47.42 -29.50
CA SER A 676 -43.13 46.55 -30.20
C SER A 676 -42.21 47.30 -31.18
N ASN A 677 -42.41 48.60 -31.40
CA ASN A 677 -41.63 49.38 -32.33
C ASN A 677 -40.48 50.10 -31.60
N GLY A 678 -39.24 49.70 -31.85
CA GLY A 678 -38.05 50.38 -31.30
C GLY A 678 -37.70 51.69 -32.03
N LYS A 679 -38.44 52.03 -33.10
CA LYS A 679 -38.39 53.27 -33.89
C LYS A 679 -39.76 53.94 -33.91
N GLU A 680 -40.43 53.94 -32.76
CA GLU A 680 -41.72 54.63 -32.59
C GLU A 680 -41.55 56.15 -32.60
N TRP A 681 -40.41 56.61 -32.08
CA TRP A 681 -40.00 58.00 -32.03
C TRP A 681 -38.59 58.09 -32.65
N PHE A 682 -38.39 58.97 -33.62
CA PHE A 682 -37.12 59.18 -34.32
C PHE A 682 -37.09 60.55 -35.00
N GLY A 683 -35.89 61.13 -35.16
CA GLY A 683 -35.71 62.45 -35.78
C GLY A 683 -36.42 63.57 -35.01
N ASP A 684 -36.95 64.55 -35.74
CA ASP A 684 -37.58 65.77 -35.21
C ASP A 684 -39.02 65.55 -34.69
N LEU A 685 -39.39 64.33 -34.29
CA LEU A 685 -40.68 64.02 -33.67
C LEU A 685 -40.65 64.40 -32.18
N ASP A 686 -41.43 65.41 -31.81
CA ASP A 686 -41.71 65.75 -30.42
C ASP A 686 -42.28 64.54 -29.66
N TYR A 687 -41.64 64.16 -28.56
CA TYR A 687 -42.02 63.00 -27.77
C TYR A 687 -43.24 63.31 -26.90
N ASP A 688 -44.31 62.53 -27.08
CA ASP A 688 -45.52 62.59 -26.25
C ASP A 688 -45.69 61.33 -25.39
N ALA A 689 -45.68 61.51 -24.08
CA ALA A 689 -45.92 60.44 -23.10
C ALA A 689 -47.36 59.88 -23.12
N GLY A 690 -48.34 60.62 -23.66
CA GLY A 690 -49.75 60.21 -23.75
C GLY A 690 -50.03 59.19 -24.86
N SER A 691 -49.31 59.27 -25.98
CA SER A 691 -49.43 58.36 -27.13
C SER A 691 -48.31 57.32 -27.24
N SER A 692 -47.19 57.51 -26.51
CA SER A 692 -46.05 56.57 -26.53
C SER A 692 -46.35 55.22 -25.86
N THR A 693 -45.66 54.18 -26.31
CA THR A 693 -45.63 52.86 -25.67
C THR A 693 -44.42 52.70 -24.76
N LEU A 694 -44.49 51.75 -23.81
CA LEU A 694 -43.38 51.47 -22.89
C LEU A 694 -42.08 51.09 -23.64
N TYR A 695 -42.15 50.30 -24.71
CA TYR A 695 -40.97 49.93 -25.48
C TYR A 695 -40.50 51.05 -26.42
N GLY A 696 -41.42 51.88 -26.94
CA GLY A 696 -41.08 53.04 -27.78
C GLY A 696 -40.33 54.11 -27.00
N SER A 697 -40.88 54.56 -25.87
CA SER A 697 -40.25 55.49 -24.93
C SER A 697 -38.92 54.96 -24.37
N TYR A 698 -38.86 53.70 -23.94
CA TYR A 698 -37.61 53.04 -23.52
C TYR A 698 -36.54 53.03 -24.63
N SER A 699 -36.93 52.74 -25.87
CA SER A 699 -36.01 52.74 -27.02
C SER A 699 -35.48 54.13 -27.35
N LEU A 700 -36.34 55.16 -27.25
CA LEU A 700 -35.94 56.56 -27.42
C LEU A 700 -34.98 57.01 -26.32
N TYR A 701 -35.26 56.67 -25.05
CA TYR A 701 -34.37 56.97 -23.92
C TYR A 701 -32.98 56.34 -24.12
N CYS A 702 -32.93 55.06 -24.52
CA CYS A 702 -31.66 54.39 -24.81
C CYS A 702 -30.88 55.07 -25.95
N GLN A 703 -31.56 55.46 -27.04
CA GLN A 703 -30.94 56.22 -28.13
C GLN A 703 -30.39 57.58 -27.66
N ARG A 704 -31.18 58.35 -26.89
CA ARG A 704 -30.78 59.67 -26.36
C ARG A 704 -29.64 59.59 -25.35
N SER A 705 -29.53 58.49 -24.60
CA SER A 705 -28.48 58.25 -23.59
C SER A 705 -27.27 57.44 -24.09
N ASN A 706 -27.19 57.14 -25.40
CA ASN A 706 -26.16 56.27 -26.00
C ASN A 706 -26.05 54.86 -25.35
N ARG A 707 -27.17 54.31 -24.87
CA ARG A 707 -27.27 52.98 -24.26
C ARG A 707 -27.88 51.96 -25.23
N SER A 708 -27.53 50.69 -25.07
CA SER A 708 -28.12 49.58 -25.85
C SER A 708 -29.52 49.20 -25.34
N THR A 709 -30.45 48.91 -26.26
CA THR A 709 -31.79 48.43 -25.93
C THR A 709 -31.81 46.94 -25.59
N LYS A 710 -32.58 46.54 -24.57
CA LYS A 710 -32.92 45.13 -24.31
C LYS A 710 -33.77 44.57 -25.46
N ALA A 711 -33.63 43.28 -25.75
CA ALA A 711 -34.43 42.61 -26.78
C ALA A 711 -35.94 42.61 -26.42
N LEU A 712 -36.80 42.93 -27.39
CA LEU A 712 -38.25 43.07 -27.22
C LEU A 712 -38.92 41.89 -26.49
N GLN A 713 -38.47 40.65 -26.75
CA GLN A 713 -39.03 39.45 -26.11
C GLN A 713 -38.83 39.46 -24.59
N ASN A 714 -37.67 39.96 -24.12
CA ASN A 714 -37.32 40.00 -22.71
C ASN A 714 -37.79 41.27 -22.00
N PHE A 715 -37.82 42.42 -22.69
CA PHE A 715 -38.15 43.74 -22.11
C PHE A 715 -39.36 43.70 -21.16
N SER A 716 -40.49 43.14 -21.62
CA SER A 716 -41.71 43.08 -20.80
C SER A 716 -41.65 42.13 -19.60
N ALA A 717 -40.63 41.28 -19.51
CA ALA A 717 -40.38 40.41 -18.36
C ALA A 717 -39.38 41.07 -17.40
N GLU A 718 -38.24 41.55 -17.92
CA GLU A 718 -37.23 42.28 -17.15
C GLU A 718 -37.81 43.53 -16.47
N LEU A 719 -38.67 44.30 -17.15
CA LEU A 719 -39.35 45.47 -16.59
C LEU A 719 -40.24 45.10 -15.38
N LEU A 720 -40.97 43.99 -15.46
CA LEU A 720 -41.83 43.54 -14.35
C LEU A 720 -41.04 42.87 -13.23
N GLU A 721 -39.92 42.22 -13.51
CA GLU A 721 -39.00 41.81 -12.44
C GLU A 721 -38.47 43.07 -11.73
N LEU A 722 -37.99 44.07 -12.46
CA LEU A 722 -37.46 45.31 -11.87
C LEU A 722 -38.50 46.04 -10.99
N VAL A 723 -39.66 46.44 -11.54
CA VAL A 723 -40.60 47.26 -10.77
C VAL A 723 -41.30 46.48 -9.64
N ASN A 724 -41.64 45.20 -9.84
CA ASN A 724 -42.34 44.44 -8.80
C ASN A 724 -41.40 43.86 -7.74
N ARG A 725 -40.16 43.49 -8.11
CA ARG A 725 -39.20 42.83 -7.20
C ARG A 725 -38.25 43.80 -6.53
N THR A 726 -37.80 44.83 -7.25
CA THR A 726 -36.82 45.80 -6.74
C THR A 726 -37.50 47.05 -6.17
N LEU A 727 -38.56 47.55 -6.82
CA LEU A 727 -39.28 48.75 -6.37
C LEU A 727 -40.55 48.46 -5.55
N GLY A 728 -40.97 47.19 -5.44
CA GLY A 728 -42.19 46.78 -4.74
C GLY A 728 -43.50 47.29 -5.37
N TRP A 729 -43.45 47.84 -6.59
CA TRP A 729 -44.61 48.36 -7.30
C TRP A 729 -45.58 47.22 -7.68
N LYS A 730 -46.86 47.56 -7.89
CA LYS A 730 -47.92 46.58 -8.19
C LYS A 730 -48.29 46.58 -9.67
N ALA A 731 -47.32 46.27 -10.54
CA ALA A 731 -47.51 46.27 -11.99
C ALA A 731 -47.83 44.86 -12.55
N ALA A 732 -48.71 44.77 -13.56
CA ALA A 732 -49.13 43.50 -14.14
C ALA A 732 -49.44 43.59 -15.64
N LYS A 733 -49.18 42.51 -16.40
CA LYS A 733 -49.54 42.44 -17.83
C LYS A 733 -51.06 42.36 -18.01
N ALA A 734 -51.61 43.29 -18.76
CA ALA A 734 -53.02 43.36 -19.12
C ALA A 734 -53.24 43.13 -20.62
N ARG A 735 -54.48 42.85 -21.02
CA ARG A 735 -54.95 42.88 -22.41
C ARG A 735 -56.11 43.85 -22.49
N VAL A 736 -56.07 44.76 -23.47
CA VAL A 736 -57.02 45.87 -23.63
C VAL A 736 -57.57 45.86 -25.04
N LYS A 737 -58.87 46.13 -25.23
CA LYS A 737 -59.42 46.41 -26.55
C LYS A 737 -59.33 47.92 -26.83
N ILE A 738 -58.55 48.29 -27.83
CA ILE A 738 -58.41 49.68 -28.32
C ILE A 738 -58.63 49.63 -29.84
N ALA A 739 -59.52 50.49 -30.35
CA ALA A 739 -59.95 50.48 -31.77
C ALA A 739 -60.31 49.07 -32.30
N GLY A 740 -60.94 48.23 -31.47
CA GLY A 740 -61.30 46.85 -31.78
C GLY A 740 -60.16 45.81 -31.68
N GLN A 741 -58.89 46.24 -31.72
CA GLN A 741 -57.73 45.36 -31.60
C GLN A 741 -57.39 45.05 -30.15
N THR A 742 -56.87 43.85 -29.87
CA THR A 742 -56.47 43.43 -28.52
C THR A 742 -54.98 43.70 -28.29
N ILE A 743 -54.67 44.80 -27.62
CA ILE A 743 -53.31 45.27 -27.35
C ILE A 743 -52.82 44.74 -26.00
N ARG A 744 -51.52 44.43 -25.90
CA ARG A 744 -50.84 44.06 -24.65
C ARG A 744 -50.38 45.32 -23.93
N ALA A 745 -50.78 45.49 -22.68
CA ALA A 745 -50.44 46.63 -21.84
C ALA A 745 -49.81 46.16 -20.51
N ILE A 746 -49.27 47.10 -19.74
CA ILE A 746 -49.00 46.89 -18.31
C ILE A 746 -49.86 47.89 -17.53
N LYS A 747 -50.67 47.38 -16.58
CA LYS A 747 -51.37 48.18 -15.58
C LYS A 747 -50.44 48.41 -14.38
N GLY A 748 -50.55 49.57 -13.72
CA GLY A 748 -49.77 49.92 -12.53
C GLY A 748 -48.60 50.87 -12.79
N LEU A 749 -48.43 51.32 -14.04
CA LEU A 749 -47.37 52.22 -14.52
C LEU A 749 -47.99 53.29 -15.40
N LYS A 750 -47.41 54.50 -15.37
CA LYS A 750 -47.67 55.62 -16.29
C LYS A 750 -46.32 56.15 -16.81
N LEU A 751 -46.30 56.65 -18.05
CA LEU A 751 -45.15 57.40 -18.57
C LEU A 751 -45.21 58.83 -18.04
N ARG A 752 -44.07 59.33 -17.51
CA ARG A 752 -43.96 60.70 -16.99
C ARG A 752 -44.17 61.70 -18.13
N SER A 753 -45.10 62.64 -17.94
CA SER A 753 -45.26 63.83 -18.78
C SER A 753 -44.58 65.06 -18.16
N TYR A 754 -44.50 66.16 -18.90
CA TYR A 754 -43.98 67.44 -18.40
C TYR A 754 -44.90 68.14 -17.36
N LEU A 755 -46.01 67.50 -16.99
CA LEU A 755 -46.98 67.94 -15.98
C LEU A 755 -47.02 67.02 -14.74
N ASP A 756 -46.08 66.06 -14.63
CA ASP A 756 -46.04 65.07 -13.56
C ASP A 756 -44.92 65.37 -12.56
N ASP A 757 -45.22 66.17 -11.54
CA ASP A 757 -44.30 66.61 -10.47
C ASP A 757 -43.97 65.52 -9.42
N ASN A 758 -44.21 64.24 -9.73
CA ASN A 758 -43.88 63.14 -8.83
C ASN A 758 -42.34 63.00 -8.70
N PRO A 759 -41.76 62.87 -7.49
CA PRO A 759 -40.32 62.68 -7.36
C PRO A 759 -39.84 61.40 -8.07
N THR A 760 -38.57 61.38 -8.47
CA THR A 760 -37.91 60.18 -9.01
C THR A 760 -37.71 59.13 -7.91
N VAL A 761 -37.40 57.89 -8.28
CA VAL A 761 -37.13 56.84 -7.30
C VAL A 761 -35.81 57.11 -6.55
N GLU A 762 -34.85 57.76 -7.21
CA GLU A 762 -33.59 58.24 -6.60
C GLU A 762 -33.89 59.30 -5.51
N GLU A 763 -34.65 60.34 -5.84
CA GLU A 763 -35.11 61.38 -4.87
C GLU A 763 -35.89 60.81 -3.68
N ILE A 764 -36.77 59.81 -3.91
CA ILE A 764 -37.54 59.13 -2.85
C ILE A 764 -36.62 58.36 -1.88
N LEU A 765 -35.45 57.91 -2.33
CA LEU A 765 -34.51 57.09 -1.54
C LEU A 765 -33.38 57.91 -0.90
N GLU A 766 -33.14 59.13 -1.36
CA GLU A 766 -32.28 60.13 -0.72
C GLU A 766 -33.05 60.99 0.31
N GLY A 767 -34.37 61.11 0.17
CA GLY A 767 -35.23 62.05 0.89
C GLY A 767 -35.63 61.65 2.32
N ASP A 768 -34.69 61.73 3.27
CA ASP A 768 -35.01 61.73 4.73
C ASP A 768 -34.45 62.98 5.47
N ASN A 769 -34.35 64.10 4.75
CA ASN A 769 -33.95 65.42 5.25
C ASN A 769 -35.07 66.48 5.03
N LEU A 770 -36.28 66.22 5.53
CA LEU A 770 -37.36 67.21 5.56
C LEU A 770 -37.28 68.12 6.81
N GLY A 771 -36.22 68.92 6.86
CA GLY A 771 -36.03 70.04 7.78
C GLY A 771 -35.79 71.33 6.99
N ASP A 772 -36.31 72.45 7.48
CA ASP A 772 -36.14 73.82 6.97
C ASP A 772 -36.76 74.14 5.59
N ASN A 773 -38.09 74.18 5.59
CA ASN A 773 -38.89 74.88 4.57
C ASN A 773 -39.51 76.16 5.17
N LEU A 774 -38.68 77.15 5.54
CA LEU A 774 -39.09 78.47 6.05
C LEU A 774 -37.93 79.50 5.99
N GLY A 775 -38.01 80.48 5.08
CA GLY A 775 -37.02 81.57 4.90
C GLY A 775 -35.96 81.24 3.82
N ASP A 776 -35.60 82.10 2.86
CA ASP A 776 -35.88 83.54 2.72
C ASP A 776 -36.21 83.96 1.27
N ASN A 777 -37.12 84.94 1.15
CA ASN A 777 -37.26 85.78 -0.04
C ASN A 777 -36.33 87.00 0.11
N LEU A 778 -35.15 87.01 -0.50
CA LEU A 778 -34.30 88.22 -0.60
C LEU A 778 -33.16 88.09 -1.62
N GLY A 779 -32.95 89.12 -2.45
CA GLY A 779 -31.65 89.41 -3.08
C GLY A 779 -31.48 89.10 -4.57
N ASP A 780 -31.79 90.08 -5.43
CA ASP A 780 -31.24 90.16 -6.79
C ASP A 780 -29.70 90.18 -6.80
N ASN A 781 -29.08 89.64 -7.86
CA ASN A 781 -28.07 90.36 -8.66
C ASN A 781 -27.59 89.59 -9.92
N LEU A 782 -27.95 90.12 -11.11
CA LEU A 782 -27.09 90.45 -12.27
C LEU A 782 -25.77 89.64 -12.47
N LYS A 783 -25.39 89.14 -13.66
CA LYS A 783 -25.67 89.56 -15.06
C LYS A 783 -25.24 88.48 -16.10
N PRO A 784 -25.65 88.53 -17.39
CA PRO A 784 -25.39 87.46 -18.38
C PRO A 784 -24.43 87.80 -19.55
N LEU A 785 -24.06 86.74 -20.29
CA LEU A 785 -23.68 86.64 -21.73
C LEU A 785 -22.33 87.16 -22.27
N SER A 786 -21.52 86.22 -22.77
CA SER A 786 -20.78 86.21 -24.07
C SER A 786 -19.94 84.92 -24.16
N ASN A 787 -19.64 84.30 -25.32
CA ASN A 787 -20.06 84.54 -26.70
C ASN A 787 -20.28 83.19 -27.43
N LYS A 788 -20.97 83.21 -28.57
CA LYS A 788 -20.98 82.08 -29.52
C LYS A 788 -19.68 82.07 -30.31
N GLU A 789 -19.21 80.89 -30.71
CA GLU A 789 -19.18 80.47 -32.12
C GLU A 789 -18.82 78.99 -32.25
N GLY A 790 -19.04 78.43 -33.43
CA GLY A 790 -18.70 77.06 -33.76
C GLY A 790 -19.17 76.75 -35.17
N ASP A 791 -18.42 75.93 -35.90
CA ASP A 791 -18.87 75.38 -37.17
C ASP A 791 -18.28 73.99 -37.42
N ARG A 792 -18.84 73.36 -38.44
CA ARG A 792 -18.38 72.18 -39.16
C ARG A 792 -16.91 72.40 -39.59
N GLY A 793 -16.06 71.38 -39.71
CA GLY A 793 -16.34 69.95 -39.85
C GLY A 793 -16.08 69.53 -41.29
N ASP A 794 -15.07 68.70 -41.51
CA ASP A 794 -14.63 68.31 -42.85
C ASP A 794 -14.08 66.87 -42.86
N ASN A 795 -14.19 66.18 -44.00
CA ASN A 795 -13.68 64.82 -44.18
C ASN A 795 -12.48 64.83 -45.12
N LEU A 796 -11.43 64.06 -44.83
CA LEU A 796 -10.52 63.57 -45.89
C LEU A 796 -9.80 62.28 -45.47
N PHE A 797 -9.39 61.52 -46.49
CA PHE A 797 -8.90 60.15 -46.43
C PHE A 797 -7.41 60.05 -46.76
N LEU A 798 -6.75 58.99 -46.28
CA LEU A 798 -5.43 58.48 -46.72
C LEU A 798 -4.24 59.41 -46.32
N THR A 799 -2.97 58.97 -46.22
CA THR A 799 -2.34 57.67 -46.56
C THR A 799 -1.14 57.38 -45.62
N ASN A 800 -0.51 56.22 -45.79
CA ASN A 800 0.90 55.92 -45.43
C ASN A 800 1.86 57.10 -45.82
N GLU A 801 3.06 57.29 -45.27
CA GLU A 801 4.09 56.28 -45.01
C GLU A 801 5.28 56.79 -44.13
N LYS A 802 6.00 55.85 -43.46
CA LYS A 802 7.43 55.84 -43.02
C LYS A 802 8.20 57.10 -42.58
N ASN A 803 8.89 56.93 -41.43
CA ASN A 803 10.29 57.29 -41.10
C ASN A 803 10.73 58.78 -41.21
N ASN A 804 11.43 59.34 -40.21
CA ASN A 804 12.81 58.93 -39.88
C ASN A 804 13.25 59.26 -38.44
N ASN A 805 14.37 58.65 -38.04
CA ASN A 805 15.08 58.90 -36.78
C ASN A 805 15.73 60.30 -36.75
N ASN A 806 16.12 60.78 -35.56
CA ASN A 806 17.55 61.00 -35.25
C ASN A 806 17.84 61.45 -33.79
N PHE A 807 18.82 60.78 -33.16
CA PHE A 807 19.84 61.30 -32.21
C PHE A 807 19.38 61.93 -30.85
N SER A 808 20.14 61.82 -29.74
CA SER A 808 21.26 60.93 -29.41
C SER A 808 21.70 61.04 -27.93
N THR A 809 22.16 59.92 -27.36
CA THR A 809 23.29 59.77 -26.40
C THR A 809 23.50 60.74 -25.23
N SER A 810 23.68 60.16 -24.04
CA SER A 810 24.96 60.25 -23.32
C SER A 810 25.30 58.89 -22.66
N CYS A 811 26.55 58.70 -22.23
CA CYS A 811 27.13 57.40 -21.89
C CYS A 811 27.63 57.38 -20.43
N ASP A 812 27.82 56.19 -19.83
CA ASP A 812 29.17 55.60 -19.74
C ASP A 812 29.21 54.20 -19.08
N ASN A 813 30.30 53.50 -19.36
CA ASN A 813 30.71 52.16 -18.89
C ASN A 813 31.92 52.33 -17.92
N PRO A 814 32.50 51.30 -17.24
CA PRO A 814 32.66 49.88 -17.60
C PRO A 814 32.18 48.93 -16.45
N SER A 815 32.49 47.63 -16.28
CA SER A 815 33.66 46.82 -16.68
C SER A 815 33.36 45.31 -16.83
N THR A 816 34.34 44.59 -17.38
CA THR A 816 34.40 43.14 -17.61
C THR A 816 35.20 42.38 -16.54
N VAL A 817 35.03 41.05 -16.48
CA VAL A 817 36.11 40.03 -16.64
C VAL A 817 35.47 38.67 -17.02
N THR A 818 36.21 37.81 -17.73
CA THR A 818 35.73 36.59 -18.42
C THR A 818 36.58 35.33 -18.06
N VAL A 819 36.66 34.31 -18.93
CA VAL A 819 37.45 33.03 -18.86
C VAL A 819 36.71 31.87 -18.12
N THR A 820 36.44 30.67 -18.68
CA THR A 820 36.59 30.12 -20.07
C THR A 820 35.61 28.95 -20.36
N SER A 821 35.29 28.77 -21.65
CA SER A 821 35.16 27.57 -22.54
C SER A 821 35.01 26.10 -22.00
N GLU A 822 34.71 25.05 -22.79
CA GLU A 822 34.71 24.88 -24.26
C GLU A 822 33.80 23.77 -24.84
N VAL A 823 33.08 24.11 -25.92
CA VAL A 823 32.73 23.35 -27.16
C VAL A 823 33.23 21.88 -27.28
N LYS A 824 32.42 20.85 -27.66
CA LYS A 824 31.98 20.56 -29.06
C LYS A 824 30.90 19.45 -29.20
N ASN A 825 30.12 19.51 -30.29
CA ASN A 825 29.16 18.47 -30.72
C ASN A 825 29.79 17.39 -31.63
N ASN A 826 29.05 16.29 -31.87
CA ASN A 826 28.94 15.71 -33.22
C ASN A 826 27.60 14.95 -33.42
N ASN A 827 27.18 14.81 -34.68
CA ASN A 827 25.80 14.46 -35.08
C ASN A 827 25.64 13.02 -35.62
N SER A 828 24.39 12.51 -35.64
CA SER A 828 23.80 11.82 -36.81
C SER A 828 22.27 11.70 -36.67
N LEU A 829 21.55 11.30 -37.74
CA LEU A 829 20.10 11.45 -37.91
C LEU A 829 19.42 10.19 -38.49
N ASN A 830 18.12 10.04 -38.16
CA ASN A 830 17.03 9.34 -38.88
C ASN A 830 17.13 7.83 -39.21
N ASN A 831 16.08 7.05 -38.87
CA ASN A 831 15.09 6.56 -39.86
C ASN A 831 13.91 5.71 -39.29
N PHE A 832 12.71 5.95 -39.84
CA PHE A 832 11.48 5.11 -40.01
C PHE A 832 10.84 4.25 -38.86
N PHE A 833 9.55 4.53 -38.57
CA PHE A 833 8.32 3.73 -38.92
C PHE A 833 8.45 2.19 -39.14
N GLU A 834 7.50 1.30 -38.79
CA GLU A 834 6.21 1.36 -38.04
C GLU A 834 5.64 -0.06 -37.70
N VAL A 835 4.57 -0.14 -36.88
CA VAL A 835 3.54 -1.23 -36.75
C VAL A 835 3.94 -2.69 -36.37
N GLY A 836 3.18 -3.35 -35.45
CA GLY A 836 3.39 -4.77 -35.11
C GLY A 836 2.52 -5.48 -34.03
N THR A 837 1.26 -5.10 -33.83
CA THR A 837 0.12 -5.83 -33.17
C THR A 837 0.31 -7.06 -32.22
N MET A 838 -0.22 -6.93 -30.97
CA MET A 838 -1.13 -7.87 -30.23
C MET A 838 -0.66 -9.32 -29.86
N VAL A 839 -1.22 -10.10 -28.89
CA VAL A 839 -2.42 -9.99 -28.01
C VAL A 839 -2.27 -10.73 -26.63
N THR A 840 -3.30 -10.58 -25.77
CA THR A 840 -3.69 -11.13 -24.43
C THR A 840 -3.54 -12.67 -24.15
N THR A 841 -3.73 -13.32 -22.97
CA THR A 841 -4.00 -13.02 -21.50
C THR A 841 -3.96 -14.33 -20.64
N GLN A 842 -3.87 -14.23 -19.29
CA GLN A 842 -4.50 -15.09 -18.22
C GLN A 842 -4.23 -16.64 -18.19
N SER A 843 -3.88 -17.33 -17.08
CA SER A 843 -4.53 -17.61 -15.76
C SER A 843 -5.78 -18.53 -15.83
N GLN A 844 -6.09 -19.49 -14.93
CA GLN A 844 -5.53 -19.90 -13.62
C GLN A 844 -6.15 -21.25 -13.14
N GLN A 845 -5.50 -22.01 -12.21
CA GLN A 845 -6.08 -23.10 -11.34
C GLN A 845 -6.79 -24.27 -12.09
N GLY A 846 -7.17 -25.43 -11.54
CA GLY A 846 -7.37 -26.05 -10.22
C GLY A 846 -7.96 -27.47 -10.47
N PHE A 847 -8.45 -28.30 -9.54
CA PHE A 847 -8.45 -28.29 -8.06
C PHE A 847 -8.71 -29.75 -7.56
N GLU A 848 -8.67 -29.92 -6.24
CA GLU A 848 -8.96 -31.07 -5.34
C GLU A 848 -10.32 -31.81 -5.52
N ALA A 849 -10.72 -32.85 -4.76
CA ALA A 849 -10.09 -33.97 -4.00
C ALA A 849 -11.26 -34.87 -3.44
N VAL A 850 -11.25 -35.21 -2.13
CA VAL A 850 -12.42 -35.55 -1.25
C VAL A 850 -13.06 -36.96 -1.39
N THR A 851 -13.36 -37.76 -0.33
CA THR A 851 -12.99 -37.85 1.12
C THR A 851 -13.32 -39.28 1.69
N GLU A 852 -12.88 -39.58 2.93
CA GLU A 852 -13.56 -40.27 4.10
C GLU A 852 -14.70 -41.32 3.88
N ALA A 853 -15.06 -42.25 4.79
CA ALA A 853 -14.54 -42.95 5.99
C ALA A 853 -15.63 -44.02 6.39
N VAL A 854 -15.64 -44.87 7.44
CA VAL A 854 -14.86 -45.20 8.68
C VAL A 854 -14.92 -46.77 8.84
N THR A 855 -14.77 -47.54 9.94
CA THR A 855 -14.67 -47.35 11.42
C THR A 855 -13.82 -48.48 12.11
N GLU A 856 -14.00 -48.67 13.42
CA GLU A 856 -13.35 -49.56 14.40
C GLU A 856 -13.37 -51.11 14.19
N ALA A 857 -12.22 -51.72 14.54
CA ALA A 857 -11.99 -52.88 15.43
C ALA A 857 -12.64 -54.28 15.21
N VAL A 858 -11.77 -55.32 15.21
CA VAL A 858 -11.84 -56.52 16.09
C VAL A 858 -10.47 -57.25 16.09
N THR A 859 -10.22 -58.11 17.09
CA THR A 859 -8.96 -58.83 17.37
C THR A 859 -8.81 -60.20 16.66
N GLU A 860 -7.64 -60.83 16.85
CA GLU A 860 -7.25 -62.22 16.48
C GLU A 860 -6.85 -62.44 15.00
N ALA A 861 -6.01 -63.43 14.63
CA ALA A 861 -4.89 -64.07 15.32
C ALA A 861 -4.03 -64.85 14.28
N VAL A 862 -2.73 -64.96 14.52
CA VAL A 862 -1.72 -65.88 13.92
C VAL A 862 -2.12 -66.70 12.67
N THR A 863 -1.47 -66.39 11.54
CA THR A 863 -0.97 -67.42 10.60
C THR A 863 0.49 -67.15 10.24
N GLU A 864 1.36 -68.12 10.45
CA GLU A 864 2.77 -68.04 10.05
C GLU A 864 2.90 -68.28 8.53
N ALA A 865 3.17 -67.24 7.76
CA ALA A 865 3.64 -67.39 6.38
C ALA A 865 5.12 -67.79 6.39
N VAL A 866 5.41 -69.09 6.19
CA VAL A 866 6.78 -69.61 6.09
C VAL A 866 7.47 -69.02 4.86
N THR A 867 8.21 -67.93 5.06
CA THR A 867 9.03 -67.33 4.01
C THR A 867 10.20 -68.25 3.69
N SER A 868 10.17 -68.84 2.50
CA SER A 868 11.31 -69.56 1.92
C SER A 868 12.54 -68.65 1.96
N LYS A 869 13.68 -69.15 2.48
CA LYS A 869 14.90 -68.35 2.65
C LYS A 869 15.38 -67.81 1.30
N ILE A 870 15.09 -66.53 1.04
CA ILE A 870 15.46 -65.82 -0.19
C ILE A 870 16.96 -65.95 -0.43
N ASN A 871 17.34 -66.53 -1.57
CA ASN A 871 18.75 -66.74 -1.93
C ASN A 871 19.34 -65.46 -2.57
N TRP A 872 19.71 -64.51 -1.72
CA TRP A 872 20.29 -63.21 -2.11
C TRP A 872 21.50 -63.30 -3.04
N GLN A 873 22.25 -64.41 -3.03
CA GLN A 873 23.40 -64.63 -3.92
C GLN A 873 23.00 -64.86 -5.38
N SER A 874 21.70 -65.04 -5.67
CA SER A 874 21.17 -65.12 -7.04
C SER A 874 20.65 -63.78 -7.60
N TYR A 875 20.66 -62.70 -6.81
CA TYR A 875 20.23 -61.37 -7.27
C TYR A 875 21.19 -60.83 -8.37
N PRO A 876 20.70 -60.46 -9.57
CA PRO A 876 21.54 -60.30 -10.77
C PRO A 876 22.31 -58.96 -10.88
N TYR A 877 22.84 -58.46 -9.77
CA TYR A 877 23.59 -57.20 -9.71
C TYR A 877 25.11 -57.42 -9.81
N LYS A 878 25.71 -56.99 -10.92
CA LYS A 878 27.09 -57.37 -11.32
C LYS A 878 28.22 -56.74 -10.51
N ASN A 879 27.94 -55.75 -9.66
CA ASN A 879 28.98 -54.90 -9.04
C ASN A 879 29.37 -55.30 -7.61
N SER A 880 28.68 -56.28 -6.99
CA SER A 880 29.05 -56.83 -5.68
C SER A 880 28.64 -58.29 -5.57
N SER A 881 29.33 -59.05 -4.73
CA SER A 881 28.94 -60.41 -4.31
C SER A 881 28.67 -60.50 -2.80
N ASP A 882 28.65 -59.36 -2.11
CA ASP A 882 28.28 -59.28 -0.70
C ASP A 882 26.75 -59.28 -0.52
N ILE A 883 26.27 -60.11 0.40
CA ILE A 883 24.84 -60.33 0.70
C ILE A 883 24.18 -59.04 1.19
N TYR A 884 24.86 -58.23 2.01
CA TYR A 884 24.28 -57.00 2.56
C TYR A 884 24.09 -55.93 1.46
N THR A 885 25.10 -55.76 0.60
CA THR A 885 25.05 -54.89 -0.58
C THR A 885 23.94 -55.33 -1.56
N LEU A 886 23.85 -56.63 -1.86
CA LEU A 886 22.84 -57.19 -2.76
C LEU A 886 21.43 -56.99 -2.20
N LYS A 887 21.22 -57.27 -0.90
CA LYS A 887 19.96 -57.02 -0.19
C LYS A 887 19.56 -55.55 -0.27
N ASN A 888 20.45 -54.62 0.09
CA ASN A 888 20.14 -53.19 0.10
C ASN A 888 19.89 -52.62 -1.31
N ARG A 889 20.58 -53.12 -2.35
CA ARG A 889 20.26 -52.78 -3.74
C ARG A 889 18.87 -53.28 -4.13
N ALA A 890 18.51 -54.52 -3.81
CA ALA A 890 17.20 -55.09 -4.14
C ALA A 890 16.03 -54.33 -3.47
N TYR A 891 16.16 -53.94 -2.20
CA TYR A 891 15.14 -53.10 -1.54
C TYR A 891 15.05 -51.69 -2.16
N LYS A 892 16.19 -51.03 -2.47
CA LYS A 892 16.19 -49.73 -3.17
C LYS A 892 15.65 -49.78 -4.60
N VAL A 893 15.70 -50.94 -5.25
CA VAL A 893 15.06 -51.16 -6.56
C VAL A 893 13.56 -51.39 -6.39
N LYS A 894 13.14 -52.20 -5.41
CA LYS A 894 11.73 -52.38 -5.03
C LYS A 894 11.05 -51.03 -4.73
N GLU A 895 11.72 -50.16 -3.98
CA GLU A 895 11.24 -48.81 -3.65
C GLU A 895 11.04 -47.92 -4.89
N ARG A 896 11.94 -47.96 -5.89
CA ARG A 896 11.77 -47.22 -7.16
C ARG A 896 10.60 -47.72 -8.00
N ILE A 897 10.36 -49.03 -7.99
CA ILE A 897 9.23 -49.65 -8.70
C ILE A 897 7.91 -49.11 -8.13
N PHE A 898 7.73 -49.11 -6.81
CA PHE A 898 6.49 -48.61 -6.18
C PHE A 898 6.36 -47.09 -6.10
N ASN A 899 7.46 -46.34 -6.24
CA ASN A 899 7.43 -44.89 -6.44
C ASN A 899 7.07 -44.47 -7.89
N SER A 900 6.90 -45.43 -8.81
CA SER A 900 6.48 -45.15 -10.20
C SER A 900 4.96 -45.19 -10.32
N VAL A 901 4.34 -44.07 -10.70
CA VAL A 901 2.87 -43.93 -10.69
C VAL A 901 2.22 -44.38 -12.01
N THR A 902 2.98 -44.43 -13.12
CA THR A 902 2.48 -44.86 -14.44
C THR A 902 3.43 -45.83 -15.14
N ASN A 903 2.91 -46.62 -16.10
CA ASN A 903 3.74 -47.44 -16.99
C ASN A 903 4.80 -46.59 -17.71
N ASN A 904 4.47 -45.37 -18.13
CA ASN A 904 5.44 -44.44 -18.72
C ASN A 904 6.59 -44.03 -17.78
N ASP A 905 6.44 -44.14 -16.45
CA ASP A 905 7.50 -43.90 -15.49
C ASP A 905 8.36 -45.15 -15.25
N LEU A 906 7.75 -46.35 -15.23
CA LEU A 906 8.48 -47.61 -15.31
C LEU A 906 9.35 -47.67 -16.58
N ILE A 907 8.79 -47.33 -17.74
CA ILE A 907 9.51 -47.24 -19.03
C ILE A 907 10.73 -46.30 -18.94
N LYS A 908 10.64 -45.18 -18.20
CA LYS A 908 11.79 -44.27 -17.98
C LYS A 908 12.89 -44.90 -17.12
N LEU A 909 12.57 -45.74 -16.12
CA LEU A 909 13.58 -46.46 -15.32
C LEU A 909 14.41 -47.43 -16.18
N TYR A 910 13.78 -48.12 -17.13
CA TYR A 910 14.50 -48.92 -18.13
C TYR A 910 15.35 -48.04 -19.07
N ALA A 911 14.77 -46.97 -19.62
CA ALA A 911 15.42 -46.11 -20.60
C ALA A 911 16.61 -45.30 -20.05
N THR A 912 16.62 -45.03 -18.75
CA THR A 912 17.73 -44.36 -18.03
C THR A 912 18.81 -45.34 -17.56
N GLY A 913 18.52 -46.64 -17.48
CA GLY A 913 19.44 -47.67 -17.01
C GLY A 913 19.63 -47.73 -15.49
N GLU A 914 18.79 -47.05 -14.71
CA GLU A 914 18.88 -47.05 -13.23
C GLU A 914 18.55 -48.41 -12.61
N VAL A 915 17.71 -49.19 -13.30
CA VAL A 915 17.30 -50.55 -12.95
C VAL A 915 17.41 -51.44 -14.19
N SER A 916 17.89 -52.67 -14.03
CA SER A 916 17.94 -53.64 -15.13
C SER A 916 16.77 -54.61 -15.12
N GLU A 917 16.31 -55.02 -16.31
CA GLU A 917 15.22 -55.98 -16.49
C GLU A 917 15.40 -57.29 -15.68
N PRO A 918 16.60 -57.91 -15.59
CA PRO A 918 16.81 -59.07 -14.72
C PRO A 918 16.62 -58.78 -13.23
N GLU A 919 16.96 -57.58 -12.74
CA GLU A 919 16.71 -57.19 -11.34
C GLU A 919 15.21 -57.14 -11.04
N ILE A 920 14.41 -56.60 -11.96
CA ILE A 920 12.94 -56.52 -11.82
C ILE A 920 12.31 -57.91 -11.89
N ILE A 921 12.70 -58.75 -12.85
CA ILE A 921 12.23 -60.15 -12.96
C ILE A 921 12.56 -60.93 -11.69
N TRP A 922 13.77 -60.77 -11.14
CA TRP A 922 14.16 -61.42 -9.89
C TRP A 922 13.32 -60.91 -8.71
N ILE A 923 13.09 -59.59 -8.61
CA ILE A 923 12.28 -59.00 -7.54
C ILE A 923 10.83 -59.46 -7.61
N LYS A 924 10.19 -59.44 -8.79
CA LYS A 924 8.84 -59.99 -9.00
C LYS A 924 8.74 -61.45 -8.54
N ALA A 925 9.77 -62.27 -8.78
CA ALA A 925 9.77 -63.69 -8.46
C ALA A 925 10.24 -64.07 -7.03
N ASN A 926 10.93 -63.18 -6.29
CA ASN A 926 11.60 -63.54 -5.02
C ASN A 926 11.42 -62.53 -3.87
N LEU A 927 10.91 -61.31 -4.10
CA LEU A 927 10.91 -60.23 -3.11
C LEU A 927 9.58 -59.44 -2.99
N LEU A 928 8.63 -59.67 -3.90
CA LEU A 928 7.28 -59.12 -3.81
C LEU A 928 6.32 -60.12 -3.15
N THR A 929 5.37 -59.59 -2.38
CA THR A 929 4.16 -60.29 -1.96
C THR A 929 3.10 -60.25 -3.07
N GLU A 930 2.07 -61.09 -2.99
CA GLU A 930 0.98 -61.12 -4.00
C GLU A 930 0.26 -59.76 -4.12
N SER A 931 0.06 -59.05 -3.01
CA SER A 931 -0.54 -57.70 -3.02
C SER A 931 0.35 -56.67 -3.71
N GLU A 932 1.68 -56.78 -3.57
CA GLU A 932 2.64 -55.89 -4.24
C GLU A 932 2.77 -56.23 -5.73
N LEU A 933 2.62 -57.51 -6.12
CA LEU A 933 2.53 -57.92 -7.52
C LEU A 933 1.28 -57.33 -8.19
N GLN A 934 0.12 -57.42 -7.55
CA GLN A 934 -1.14 -56.86 -8.08
C GLN A 934 -1.08 -55.32 -8.24
N GLN A 935 -0.45 -54.61 -7.29
CA GLN A 935 -0.20 -53.17 -7.44
C GLN A 935 0.70 -52.85 -8.65
N LEU A 936 1.75 -53.64 -8.85
CA LEU A 936 2.65 -53.47 -9.98
C LEU A 936 1.98 -53.78 -11.33
N GLU A 937 1.13 -54.81 -11.40
CA GLU A 937 0.32 -55.11 -12.58
C GLU A 937 -0.68 -53.98 -12.91
N GLN A 938 -1.26 -53.31 -11.90
CA GLN A 938 -2.12 -52.14 -12.12
C GLN A 938 -1.34 -50.92 -12.69
N ILE A 939 -0.12 -50.67 -12.19
CA ILE A 939 0.76 -49.62 -12.73
C ILE A 939 1.16 -49.95 -14.17
N GLU A 940 1.50 -51.20 -14.47
CA GLU A 940 1.84 -51.69 -15.81
C GLU A 940 0.61 -51.67 -16.76
N ALA A 941 -0.61 -51.88 -16.27
CA ALA A 941 -1.83 -51.79 -17.07
C ALA A 941 -2.26 -50.36 -17.47
N THR A 942 -1.66 -49.32 -16.86
CA THR A 942 -2.08 -47.92 -17.04
C THR A 942 -1.54 -47.32 -18.35
N THR A 943 -2.32 -47.44 -19.43
CA THR A 943 -2.08 -46.79 -20.74
C THR A 943 -2.82 -45.44 -20.88
N GLN A 944 -2.22 -44.48 -21.60
CA GLN A 944 -2.84 -43.16 -21.82
C GLN A 944 -3.77 -43.14 -23.04
N SER A 945 -4.98 -42.61 -22.85
CA SER A 945 -5.78 -42.00 -23.92
C SER A 945 -5.30 -40.55 -24.16
N ASN A 946 -5.14 -40.13 -25.41
CA ASN A 946 -4.72 -38.76 -25.74
C ASN A 946 -5.84 -37.74 -25.45
N LEU A 947 -5.51 -36.68 -24.71
CA LEU A 947 -6.45 -35.64 -24.25
C LEU A 947 -6.64 -34.52 -25.31
N PHE A 948 -6.85 -34.87 -26.58
CA PHE A 948 -6.91 -33.88 -27.68
C PHE A 948 -7.94 -34.14 -28.79
N ASP A 949 -8.83 -35.12 -28.64
CA ASP A 949 -10.03 -35.23 -29.48
C ASP A 949 -11.26 -34.73 -28.70
N SER A 950 -11.73 -33.52 -29.02
CA SER A 950 -12.88 -32.88 -28.35
C SER A 950 -13.82 -32.24 -29.36
N GLU A 951 -15.05 -32.73 -29.48
CA GLU A 951 -16.13 -32.01 -30.16
C GLU A 951 -17.53 -32.39 -29.63
N ASN A 952 -18.44 -31.41 -29.69
CA ASN A 952 -19.90 -31.53 -29.55
C ASN A 952 -20.54 -31.88 -28.17
N SER A 953 -20.55 -30.86 -27.31
CA SER A 953 -21.71 -29.96 -27.05
C SER A 953 -22.92 -30.38 -26.19
N GLN A 954 -23.66 -29.32 -25.82
CA GLN A 954 -24.96 -29.21 -25.12
C GLN A 954 -24.98 -29.21 -23.58
N GLU A 955 -25.95 -28.46 -23.05
CA GLU A 955 -26.11 -28.07 -21.64
C GLU A 955 -26.94 -29.12 -20.86
N PRO A 956 -26.72 -29.32 -19.55
CA PRO A 956 -27.55 -30.21 -18.74
C PRO A 956 -28.87 -29.56 -18.33
N GLU A 957 -29.99 -30.25 -18.54
CA GLU A 957 -31.28 -29.87 -17.96
C GLU A 957 -31.28 -30.02 -16.43
N PHE A 958 -31.93 -29.09 -15.72
CA PHE A 958 -32.24 -29.25 -14.31
C PHE A 958 -33.45 -30.18 -14.13
N SER A 959 -33.29 -31.21 -13.30
CA SER A 959 -34.43 -31.94 -12.71
C SER A 959 -34.36 -31.83 -11.19
N ALA A 960 -35.49 -31.51 -10.57
CA ALA A 960 -35.63 -31.37 -9.12
C ALA A 960 -36.31 -32.61 -8.52
N ILE A 961 -35.91 -33.00 -7.32
CA ILE A 961 -36.57 -34.01 -6.50
C ILE A 961 -36.71 -33.44 -5.08
N GLU A 962 -37.95 -33.22 -4.64
CA GLU A 962 -38.25 -32.72 -3.29
C GLU A 962 -38.38 -33.87 -2.29
N VAL A 963 -37.62 -33.83 -1.19
CA VAL A 963 -37.95 -34.53 0.06
C VAL A 963 -37.49 -33.71 1.27
N GLY A 964 -38.44 -33.09 1.98
CA GLY A 964 -38.37 -32.69 3.40
C GLY A 964 -37.16 -31.89 3.92
N ASP A 965 -37.33 -30.57 4.05
CA ASP A 965 -36.67 -29.65 5.00
C ASP A 965 -35.12 -29.64 5.13
N LEU A 966 -34.38 -30.29 4.23
CA LEU A 966 -32.91 -30.34 4.23
C LEU A 966 -32.31 -30.03 2.85
N VAL A 967 -31.97 -28.76 2.61
CA VAL A 967 -31.39 -28.29 1.34
C VAL A 967 -29.86 -28.53 1.31
N ILE A 968 -29.44 -29.74 0.97
CA ILE A 968 -28.03 -30.11 0.83
C ILE A 968 -27.51 -29.71 -0.56
N VAL A 969 -26.92 -28.52 -0.69
CA VAL A 969 -26.27 -28.07 -1.93
C VAL A 969 -24.88 -28.70 -2.06
N LYS A 970 -24.80 -29.89 -2.69
CA LYS A 970 -23.50 -30.54 -2.94
C LYS A 970 -22.69 -29.79 -4.01
N ASN A 971 -21.64 -29.10 -3.56
CA ASN A 971 -20.48 -28.78 -4.38
C ASN A 971 -19.20 -29.28 -3.67
N LYS A 972 -18.19 -29.71 -4.42
CA LYS A 972 -17.23 -30.78 -4.06
C LYS A 972 -16.28 -30.55 -2.86
N GLN A 973 -16.39 -29.46 -2.10
CA GLN A 973 -15.29 -28.95 -1.26
C GLN A 973 -15.63 -28.50 0.15
N VAL A 974 -16.91 -28.28 0.51
CA VAL A 974 -17.28 -27.75 1.84
C VAL A 974 -18.59 -28.40 2.31
N GLU A 975 -18.58 -28.96 3.52
CA GLU A 975 -19.82 -29.23 4.25
C GLU A 975 -20.13 -28.03 5.17
N ALA A 976 -21.37 -27.55 5.09
CA ALA A 976 -21.88 -26.48 5.94
C ALA A 976 -23.16 -26.96 6.63
N GLN A 977 -23.21 -26.86 7.95
CA GLN A 977 -24.43 -27.09 8.72
C GLN A 977 -25.08 -25.75 9.09
N VAL A 978 -26.37 -25.62 8.77
CA VAL A 978 -27.19 -24.47 9.16
C VAL A 978 -27.88 -24.83 10.47
N ILE A 979 -27.64 -24.05 11.53
CA ILE A 979 -28.27 -24.24 12.83
C ILE A 979 -29.27 -23.09 13.03
N SER A 980 -30.55 -23.44 13.21
CA SER A 980 -31.65 -22.47 13.27
C SER A 980 -31.66 -21.71 14.60
N LEU A 981 -31.53 -20.38 14.53
CA LEU A 981 -31.76 -19.46 15.64
C LEU A 981 -32.75 -18.37 15.20
N ASP A 982 -34.03 -18.64 15.46
CA ASP A 982 -35.22 -17.82 15.15
C ASP A 982 -35.55 -17.56 13.66
N ASN A 983 -36.49 -18.36 13.15
CA ASN A 983 -37.08 -18.25 11.82
C ASN A 983 -37.82 -16.92 11.55
N GLN A 984 -38.17 -16.11 12.57
CA GLN A 984 -38.86 -14.83 12.35
C GLN A 984 -37.92 -13.71 11.91
N SER A 985 -36.61 -13.83 12.18
CA SER A 985 -35.62 -12.76 11.94
C SER A 985 -34.94 -12.82 10.57
N GLY A 986 -34.91 -13.99 9.92
CA GLY A 986 -34.18 -14.24 8.67
C GLY A 986 -32.65 -14.27 8.81
N LEU A 987 -32.12 -14.22 10.04
CA LEU A 987 -30.72 -14.47 10.35
C LEU A 987 -30.51 -15.96 10.63
N TYR A 988 -29.40 -16.51 10.14
CA TYR A 988 -29.04 -17.91 10.34
C TYR A 988 -27.58 -18.00 10.77
N GLN A 989 -27.28 -18.90 11.71
CA GLN A 989 -25.91 -19.25 12.07
C GLN A 989 -25.47 -20.41 11.19
N ILE A 990 -24.41 -20.18 10.42
CA ILE A 990 -23.83 -21.19 9.52
C ILE A 990 -22.49 -21.61 10.11
N VAL A 991 -22.32 -22.90 10.36
CA VAL A 991 -21.07 -23.49 10.84
C VAL A 991 -20.37 -24.15 9.67
N TYR A 992 -19.18 -23.66 9.34
CA TYR A 992 -18.32 -24.23 8.32
C TYR A 992 -17.33 -25.20 8.97
N LEU A 993 -17.30 -26.44 8.47
CA LEU A 993 -16.29 -27.43 8.84
C LEU A 993 -15.32 -27.59 7.67
N ASN A 994 -14.03 -27.63 8.00
CA ASN A 994 -12.96 -27.91 7.05
C ASN A 994 -12.08 -29.04 7.62
N SER A 995 -11.34 -29.75 6.76
CA SER A 995 -10.56 -30.96 7.07
C SER A 995 -9.67 -30.83 8.32
N ASP A 996 -9.16 -29.64 8.55
CA ASP A 996 -8.13 -29.34 9.55
C ASP A 996 -8.71 -29.06 10.96
N LYS A 997 -10.01 -29.29 11.17
CA LYS A 997 -10.75 -29.12 12.44
C LYS A 997 -10.61 -27.73 13.09
N THR A 998 -10.49 -26.68 12.28
CA THR A 998 -10.64 -25.28 12.74
C THR A 998 -12.05 -24.79 12.45
N VAL A 999 -12.76 -24.33 13.49
CA VAL A 999 -14.13 -23.82 13.39
C VAL A 999 -14.11 -22.32 13.11
N TRP A 1000 -14.89 -21.89 12.12
CA TRP A 1000 -15.20 -20.48 11.87
C TRP A 1000 -16.70 -20.24 12.02
N GLU A 1001 -17.07 -19.32 12.91
CA GLU A 1001 -18.45 -18.90 13.11
C GLU A 1001 -18.72 -17.56 12.41
N GLY A 1002 -19.88 -17.46 11.74
CA GLY A 1002 -20.32 -16.24 11.09
C GLY A 1002 -21.84 -16.14 11.03
N LEU A 1003 -22.36 -14.95 11.34
CA LEU A 1003 -23.78 -14.63 11.16
C LEU A 1003 -24.02 -14.11 9.73
N ALA A 1004 -24.91 -14.79 9.00
CA ALA A 1004 -25.24 -14.45 7.62
C ALA A 1004 -26.75 -14.19 7.47
N ASN A 1005 -27.08 -13.32 6.51
CA ASN A 1005 -28.46 -13.04 6.12
C ASN A 1005 -28.68 -13.55 4.69
N LEU A 1006 -29.55 -14.55 4.54
CA LEU A 1006 -29.55 -15.47 3.39
C LEU A 1006 -29.97 -14.85 2.05
N THR A 1007 -30.55 -13.65 2.06
CA THR A 1007 -31.05 -12.94 0.86
C THR A 1007 -29.96 -12.47 -0.13
N LYS A 1008 -28.66 -12.63 0.18
CA LYS A 1008 -27.55 -12.18 -0.67
C LYS A 1008 -26.69 -13.26 -1.33
N LEU A 1009 -26.92 -14.55 -1.05
CA LEU A 1009 -26.03 -15.63 -1.53
C LEU A 1009 -26.25 -16.07 -2.99
N ASN A 1010 -27.36 -15.69 -3.64
CA ASN A 1010 -27.65 -16.07 -5.03
C ASN A 1010 -26.87 -15.30 -6.12
N LYS A 1011 -25.78 -14.57 -5.77
CA LYS A 1011 -24.88 -13.89 -6.73
C LYS A 1011 -23.43 -13.75 -6.23
N VAL A 1012 -22.73 -14.88 -6.10
CA VAL A 1012 -21.27 -14.99 -6.33
C VAL A 1012 -21.03 -16.27 -7.13
#